data_AF-A0A5M9ZD15-F1
#
_entry.id   AF-A0A5M9ZD15-F1
#
_cell.length_a   1.000
_cell.length_b   1.000
_cell.length_c   1.000
_cell.angle_alpha   90.00
_cell.angle_beta   90.00
_cell.angle_gamma   90.00
#
_symmetry.space_group_name_H-M   'P 1'
#
loop_
_entity.id
_entity.type
_entity.pdbx_description
1 polymer ?
#
loop_
_entity_poly.entity_id
_entity_poly.type
_entity_poly.pdbx_seq_one_letter_code
_entity_poly.pdbx_strand_id
1 'polypeptide(L)'
;MTGNNKVWRAPLAGLASIAMLATMGLVAGTASAAGTATVDQYNFKVTLDAGSISGVGDGAVDGSKTKSFYFNDLDTNHNGKLDELYTNLYTLTTPGASYGNKFTGWYTSPEAGAAKFDFKNTYVTKAITLYAHYAEPDDIVTFRFAAGSDGVKRVEGGAYGSADTNARSFATDTTAGTAQYRLTVSKKDKKIAKWELPNDIADSALVTKWEADQTGAGKITDDITFDDLTSDFTNKLGYNNPSTNDVTLKPSVTSDAVKVNFNGSTASSVDVAYNSTVSLPTAFKSSDAHALVTKWNYNYAGKTKEWTKDDKVSSVFDPELNLSAADFAPYYTVRFYTKVNYRNVPVADAQIVAANATATKPADPSRDDYAFAGWSEKDGYGQDDFDFAKAISKDTDLYAQWSANKATVTFDYNYAGKKTTKSYASGETFSLPTDATRDGYTNLGWYTKVVPSEFVWLKVRDNVFGSATFNKDIWVQVPYGTTAKYVSDVKGVRLSDFAQYQIPSDAQLKIDPTTGTLQYLKSTQTEVAPGKYETTTQWIDVDKTLYASWQKSDKDTLAPQEQQVPTDSTGEVTDTANYTAASRAAYAKAYKAYLAHKDQLGTSDGELTADEAATLQAELTAAQALLVQTTPVKVIRLVNGAKHLYSTDVKEQNFLKNNGWKVEGVAFYATDKTAPKSTPVYRLRNTADGSHLLSTDANEVKVLTQGSWEDEGVVFYAPQGATDSVKRFWKAGSEHLYTADLNEYKYNTTKAGWTGDDTVFVAAKTQVK
;
A
#
# COMPACT_ATOMS: atom_id res chain seq x y z
N MET A 1 3.89 11.41 -39.18
CA MET A 1 4.88 11.70 -38.13
C MET A 1 4.41 12.94 -37.36
N THR A 2 4.70 12.95 -36.06
CA THR A 2 4.39 13.91 -34.97
C THR A 2 3.16 13.58 -34.12
N GLY A 3 3.46 13.24 -32.85
CA GLY A 3 2.49 12.83 -31.83
C GLY A 3 1.96 13.99 -31.00
N ASN A 4 1.05 13.67 -30.06
CA ASN A 4 1.14 14.10 -28.67
C ASN A 4 0.17 13.33 -27.76
N ASN A 5 0.58 13.17 -26.51
CA ASN A 5 -0.08 12.56 -25.37
C ASN A 5 -1.44 13.19 -25.02
N LYS A 6 -2.42 12.37 -24.59
CA LYS A 6 -3.50 12.84 -23.70
C LYS A 6 -3.77 11.87 -22.54
N VAL A 7 -3.33 12.37 -21.40
CA VAL A 7 -3.67 12.08 -20.01
C VAL A 7 -5.17 11.80 -19.82
N TRP A 8 -5.50 10.68 -19.18
CA TRP A 8 -6.80 10.44 -18.55
C TRP A 8 -6.88 11.25 -17.25
N ARG A 9 -7.83 12.17 -17.17
CA ARG A 9 -8.21 12.88 -15.94
C ARG A 9 -9.49 12.26 -15.42
N ALA A 10 -9.43 11.63 -14.23
CA ALA A 10 -10.62 11.33 -13.44
C ALA A 10 -11.09 12.63 -12.73
N PRO A 11 -12.39 12.89 -12.61
CA PRO A 11 -12.88 14.02 -11.83
C PRO A 11 -12.84 13.72 -10.32
N LEU A 12 -12.10 14.56 -9.58
CA LEU A 12 -12.26 14.78 -8.14
C LEU A 12 -13.54 15.59 -7.89
N ALA A 13 -14.43 15.10 -7.02
CA ALA A 13 -15.21 15.90 -6.06
C ALA A 13 -16.03 14.95 -5.16
N GLY A 14 -15.90 15.08 -3.83
CA GLY A 14 -16.85 14.45 -2.89
C GLY A 14 -16.32 13.90 -1.57
N LEU A 15 -15.14 14.32 -1.06
CA LEU A 15 -14.73 14.04 0.32
C LEU A 15 -15.02 15.25 1.22
N ALA A 16 -16.22 15.26 1.79
CA ALA A 16 -16.62 15.96 3.01
C ALA A 16 -18.06 15.49 3.27
N SER A 17 -18.38 14.65 4.25
CA SER A 17 -18.41 15.03 5.66
C SER A 17 -18.69 13.76 6.48
N ILE A 18 -17.81 13.36 7.40
CA ILE A 18 -18.20 12.53 8.55
C ILE A 18 -17.48 13.12 9.77
N ALA A 19 -18.16 14.02 10.46
CA ALA A 19 -17.80 14.46 11.80
C ALA A 19 -19.06 14.40 12.67
N MET A 20 -18.85 13.95 13.91
CA MET A 20 -19.77 13.90 15.05
C MET A 20 -20.80 12.77 15.10
N LEU A 21 -20.48 11.76 15.93
CA LEU A 21 -21.32 11.37 17.08
C LEU A 21 -20.56 10.36 17.94
N ALA A 22 -19.72 10.87 18.84
CA ALA A 22 -19.24 10.13 20.00
C ALA A 22 -19.98 10.68 21.22
N THR A 23 -20.78 9.86 21.88
CA THR A 23 -21.15 10.13 23.26
C THR A 23 -21.51 8.84 24.01
N MET A 24 -20.82 8.68 25.14
CA MET A 24 -21.19 7.95 26.37
C MET A 24 -20.76 6.47 26.51
N GLY A 25 -20.03 6.20 27.60
CA GLY A 25 -20.22 4.97 28.37
C GLY A 25 -18.98 4.19 28.80
N LEU A 26 -17.94 4.83 29.35
CA LEU A 26 -16.86 4.15 30.07
C LEU A 26 -17.40 3.52 31.37
N VAL A 27 -17.34 2.19 31.51
CA VAL A 27 -17.41 1.50 32.81
C VAL A 27 -16.18 0.61 32.93
N ALA A 28 -15.30 0.97 33.87
CA ALA A 28 -14.10 0.21 34.22
C ALA A 28 -14.48 -1.07 34.99
N GLY A 29 -13.94 -2.20 34.54
CA GLY A 29 -13.96 -3.48 35.26
C GLY A 29 -12.54 -4.01 35.43
N THR A 30 -12.07 -4.02 36.68
CA THR A 30 -10.86 -4.70 37.20
C THR A 30 -11.01 -6.24 37.04
N ALA A 31 -10.02 -7.13 36.91
CA ALA A 31 -8.55 -7.15 36.90
C ALA A 31 -8.10 -8.59 36.51
N SER A 32 -6.84 -8.83 36.14
CA SER A 32 -5.91 -9.67 36.94
C SER A 32 -4.50 -9.68 36.34
N ALA A 33 -3.52 -9.68 37.22
CA ALA A 33 -2.12 -9.40 36.96
C ALA A 33 -1.31 -10.65 36.57
N ALA A 34 -0.62 -10.57 35.43
CA ALA A 34 0.69 -11.15 35.24
C ALA A 34 1.65 -9.97 35.00
N GLY A 35 2.78 -9.92 35.71
CA GLY A 35 3.68 -8.77 35.73
C GLY A 35 4.22 -8.41 34.34
N THR A 36 3.53 -7.52 33.64
CA THR A 36 3.97 -6.91 32.40
C THR A 36 4.76 -5.66 32.78
N ALA A 37 6.01 -5.58 32.31
CA ALA A 37 6.77 -4.33 32.41
C ALA A 37 5.88 -3.20 31.84
N THR A 38 5.56 -2.21 32.67
CA THR A 38 4.82 -1.04 32.19
C THR A 38 5.65 -0.38 31.10
N VAL A 39 4.99 0.28 30.16
CA VAL A 39 5.67 0.76 28.95
C VAL A 39 6.83 1.74 29.29
N ASP A 40 6.85 2.30 30.50
CA ASP A 40 7.91 3.16 31.04
C ASP A 40 9.17 2.40 31.45
N GLN A 41 9.05 1.13 31.86
CA GLN A 41 10.19 0.26 32.22
C GLN A 41 10.87 -0.38 31.01
N TYR A 42 10.46 0.00 29.81
CA TYR A 42 10.97 -0.58 28.58
C TYR A 42 12.46 -0.39 28.45
N ASN A 43 13.19 -1.49 28.38
CA ASN A 43 14.59 -1.51 28.03
C ASN A 43 14.79 -2.76 27.18
N PHE A 44 15.57 -2.65 26.11
CA PHE A 44 15.75 -3.73 25.15
C PHE A 44 17.22 -4.10 25.03
N LYS A 45 17.46 -5.29 24.46
CA LYS A 45 18.81 -5.83 24.34
C LYS A 45 19.43 -5.45 23.01
N VAL A 46 20.65 -4.93 23.08
CA VAL A 46 21.58 -4.86 21.94
C VAL A 46 22.47 -6.10 22.04
N THR A 47 22.38 -6.96 21.04
CA THR A 47 23.15 -8.20 20.98
C THR A 47 24.25 -8.07 19.95
N LEU A 48 25.47 -8.39 20.35
CA LEU A 48 26.63 -8.48 19.47
C LEU A 48 26.96 -9.96 19.28
N ASP A 49 26.93 -10.40 18.03
CA ASP A 49 27.26 -11.77 17.62
C ASP A 49 28.57 -11.75 16.84
N ALA A 50 29.59 -12.48 17.31
CA ALA A 50 30.86 -12.59 16.63
C ALA A 50 30.79 -13.38 15.31
N GLY A 51 29.63 -13.91 14.92
CA GLY A 51 29.44 -14.68 13.70
C GLY A 51 29.91 -16.13 13.84
N SER A 52 29.77 -16.90 12.76
CA SER A 52 29.98 -18.35 12.74
C SER A 52 31.31 -18.79 12.13
N ILE A 53 32.23 -17.86 11.86
CA ILE A 53 33.48 -18.18 11.16
C ILE A 53 34.42 -19.05 12.02
N SER A 54 35.08 -20.01 11.36
CA SER A 54 36.00 -20.94 12.01
C SER A 54 37.13 -20.19 12.73
N GLY A 55 37.39 -20.56 13.98
CA GLY A 55 38.45 -19.96 14.80
C GLY A 55 38.03 -18.77 15.67
N VAL A 56 36.80 -18.29 15.54
CA VAL A 56 36.20 -17.31 16.47
C VAL A 56 35.57 -18.06 17.64
N GLY A 57 36.35 -18.26 18.71
CA GLY A 57 35.92 -18.95 19.92
C GLY A 57 35.13 -18.06 20.89
N ASP A 58 34.72 -18.64 22.02
CA ASP A 58 33.92 -18.00 23.09
C ASP A 58 34.63 -16.83 23.82
N GLY A 59 35.58 -16.12 23.20
CA GLY A 59 36.25 -14.94 23.75
C GLY A 59 36.07 -13.67 22.91
N ALA A 60 35.23 -13.74 21.87
CA ALA A 60 35.17 -12.78 20.78
C ALA A 60 34.43 -11.47 21.07
N VAL A 61 33.45 -11.53 21.97
CA VAL A 61 32.65 -10.41 22.43
C VAL A 61 32.63 -10.51 23.95
N ASP A 62 33.55 -9.80 24.61
CA ASP A 62 33.63 -9.74 26.07
C ASP A 62 33.59 -11.14 26.72
N GLY A 63 34.48 -12.03 26.26
CA GLY A 63 34.57 -13.39 26.82
C GLY A 63 33.43 -14.34 26.43
N SER A 64 32.70 -14.05 25.34
CA SER A 64 31.66 -14.94 24.77
C SER A 64 31.58 -14.84 23.24
N LYS A 65 30.93 -15.80 22.57
CA LYS A 65 30.63 -15.72 21.13
C LYS A 65 29.52 -14.72 20.81
N THR A 66 28.53 -14.62 21.70
CA THR A 66 27.40 -13.70 21.59
C THR A 66 27.18 -13.04 22.95
N LYS A 67 27.09 -11.71 22.99
CA LYS A 67 26.84 -10.95 24.22
C LYS A 67 25.70 -9.96 24.02
N SER A 68 24.79 -9.91 24.98
CA SER A 68 23.72 -8.90 25.01
C SER A 68 23.95 -7.89 26.13
N PHE A 69 23.76 -6.62 25.81
CA PHE A 69 23.76 -5.50 26.73
C PHE A 69 22.36 -4.87 26.73
N TYR A 70 21.97 -4.23 27.82
CA TYR A 70 20.77 -3.39 27.76
C TYR A 70 21.11 -2.06 27.08
N PHE A 71 20.17 -1.54 26.28
CA PHE A 71 20.38 -0.32 25.51
C PHE A 71 20.83 0.86 26.36
N ASN A 72 20.19 1.10 27.51
CA ASN A 72 20.57 2.20 28.41
C ASN A 72 21.99 2.08 29.00
N ASP A 73 22.57 0.88 29.01
CA ASP A 73 23.95 0.70 29.46
C ASP A 73 24.95 1.13 28.37
N LEU A 74 24.50 1.18 27.11
CA LEU A 74 25.28 1.58 25.94
C LEU A 74 25.02 3.02 25.48
N ASP A 75 23.84 3.58 25.79
CA ASP A 75 23.45 4.97 25.49
C ASP A 75 23.41 5.80 26.78
N THR A 76 24.58 6.11 27.33
CA THR A 76 24.73 6.87 28.57
C THR A 76 24.57 8.38 28.37
N ASN A 77 24.79 8.88 27.16
CA ASN A 77 24.54 10.26 26.77
C ASN A 77 23.07 10.52 26.37
N HIS A 78 22.25 9.46 26.25
CA HIS A 78 20.81 9.49 25.95
C HIS A 78 20.49 10.12 24.60
N ASN A 79 21.35 9.92 23.60
CA ASN A 79 21.15 10.46 22.26
C ASN A 79 20.37 9.49 21.35
N GLY A 80 20.02 8.29 21.82
CA GLY A 80 19.29 7.28 21.06
C GLY A 80 20.13 6.45 20.10
N LYS A 81 21.45 6.58 20.17
CA LYS A 81 22.42 5.94 19.26
C LYS A 81 23.40 5.10 20.07
N LEU A 82 24.26 4.37 19.36
CA LEU A 82 25.25 3.47 19.97
C LEU A 82 26.67 4.00 19.78
N ASP A 83 26.84 5.33 19.76
CA ASP A 83 28.11 6.01 19.50
C ASP A 83 29.13 5.84 20.64
N GLU A 84 28.65 5.46 21.81
CA GLU A 84 29.47 5.23 23.00
C GLU A 84 29.98 3.78 23.14
N LEU A 85 29.58 2.87 22.25
CA LEU A 85 29.94 1.46 22.31
C LEU A 85 31.46 1.21 22.37
N TYR A 86 32.26 2.14 21.82
CA TYR A 86 33.73 2.06 21.77
C TYR A 86 34.44 3.05 22.71
N THR A 87 33.72 3.92 23.42
CA THR A 87 34.33 5.02 24.19
C THR A 87 34.28 4.83 25.70
N ASN A 88 33.32 4.05 26.22
CA ASN A 88 33.03 3.96 27.66
C ASN A 88 33.16 2.52 28.18
N LEU A 89 33.74 2.33 29.39
CA LEU A 89 33.70 1.20 30.37
C LEU A 89 33.69 -0.29 29.91
N TYR A 90 33.56 -0.59 28.63
CA TYR A 90 33.44 -1.90 28.04
C TYR A 90 34.58 -2.09 27.03
N THR A 91 35.45 -3.06 27.29
CA THR A 91 36.44 -3.47 26.30
C THR A 91 35.80 -4.45 25.34
N LEU A 92 35.31 -3.96 24.20
CA LEU A 92 34.92 -4.83 23.09
C LEU A 92 36.18 -5.37 22.42
N THR A 93 36.75 -6.43 22.99
CA THR A 93 37.89 -7.12 22.42
C THR A 93 37.38 -8.02 21.30
N THR A 94 37.32 -7.51 20.07
CA THR A 94 37.08 -8.38 18.91
C THR A 94 38.20 -9.43 18.82
N PRO A 95 37.96 -10.64 18.30
CA PRO A 95 39.03 -11.63 18.14
C PRO A 95 40.19 -11.08 17.33
N GLY A 96 41.41 -11.21 17.87
CA GLY A 96 42.61 -11.06 17.06
C GLY A 96 42.67 -12.18 16.01
N ALA A 97 42.99 -11.78 14.78
CA ALA A 97 43.13 -12.53 13.52
C ALA A 97 44.00 -13.81 13.59
N SER A 98 43.63 -14.78 14.42
CA SER A 98 44.47 -15.96 14.70
C SER A 98 44.61 -16.91 13.50
N TYR A 99 43.87 -16.66 12.41
CA TYR A 99 43.94 -17.40 11.15
C TYR A 99 44.12 -16.49 9.91
N GLY A 100 44.46 -15.21 10.10
CA GLY A 100 44.62 -14.25 9.00
C GLY A 100 43.36 -13.49 8.57
N ASN A 101 42.18 -13.86 9.08
CA ASN A 101 40.91 -13.15 8.84
C ASN A 101 40.95 -11.71 9.38
N LYS A 102 40.34 -10.75 8.68
CA LYS A 102 40.26 -9.35 9.09
C LYS A 102 38.83 -8.95 9.40
N PHE A 103 38.60 -8.32 10.54
CA PHE A 103 37.30 -7.79 10.91
C PHE A 103 36.95 -6.60 10.00
N THR A 104 35.78 -6.65 9.38
CA THR A 104 35.32 -5.64 8.41
C THR A 104 34.23 -4.74 8.98
N GLY A 105 33.60 -5.10 10.10
CA GLY A 105 32.61 -4.26 10.76
C GLY A 105 31.44 -5.02 11.39
N TRP A 106 30.46 -4.27 11.89
CA TRP A 106 29.19 -4.79 12.41
C TRP A 106 28.06 -4.56 11.42
N TYR A 107 27.26 -5.58 11.19
CA TYR A 107 26.24 -5.63 10.15
C TYR A 107 24.89 -6.04 10.72
N THR A 108 23.81 -5.69 10.03
CA THR A 108 22.43 -5.99 10.48
C THR A 108 21.98 -7.42 10.21
N SER A 109 22.76 -8.21 9.47
CA SER A 109 22.52 -9.63 9.15
C SER A 109 23.87 -10.38 9.07
N PRO A 110 23.93 -11.69 9.36
CA PRO A 110 25.14 -12.49 9.19
C PRO A 110 25.47 -12.80 7.72
N GLU A 111 24.54 -12.51 6.80
CA GLU A 111 24.69 -12.80 5.36
C GLU A 111 25.66 -11.82 4.69
N ALA A 112 26.49 -12.32 3.77
CA ALA A 112 27.42 -11.48 3.00
C ALA A 112 26.66 -10.41 2.20
N GLY A 113 27.17 -9.18 2.22
CA GLY A 113 26.56 -8.03 1.53
C GLY A 113 25.41 -7.37 2.29
N ALA A 114 25.19 -7.75 3.55
CA ALA A 114 24.30 -7.04 4.46
C ALA A 114 24.69 -5.57 4.64
N ALA A 115 23.77 -4.75 5.15
CA ALA A 115 24.06 -3.36 5.46
C ALA A 115 24.95 -3.25 6.71
N LYS A 116 26.04 -2.49 6.60
CA LYS A 116 26.90 -2.15 7.74
C LYS A 116 26.21 -1.12 8.64
N PHE A 117 26.30 -1.31 9.95
CA PHE A 117 25.64 -0.48 10.95
C PHE A 117 26.44 0.79 11.26
N ASP A 118 25.79 1.96 11.21
CA ASP A 118 26.38 3.26 11.54
C ASP A 118 26.04 3.64 12.99
N PHE A 119 26.99 3.42 13.91
CA PHE A 119 26.83 3.67 15.34
C PHE A 119 26.57 5.15 15.70
N LYS A 120 27.04 6.10 14.87
CA LYS A 120 26.99 7.54 15.17
C LYS A 120 25.72 8.21 14.66
N ASN A 121 25.11 7.66 13.62
CA ASN A 121 23.95 8.29 12.97
C ASN A 121 22.67 7.44 13.02
N THR A 122 22.74 6.18 13.42
CA THR A 122 21.55 5.32 13.48
C THR A 122 20.89 5.36 14.85
N TYR A 123 19.62 5.78 14.90
CA TYR A 123 18.79 5.67 16.10
C TYR A 123 18.33 4.22 16.30
N VAL A 124 18.40 3.73 17.54
CA VAL A 124 17.98 2.36 17.90
C VAL A 124 16.78 2.44 18.85
N THR A 125 15.68 1.78 18.46
CA THR A 125 14.40 1.88 19.19
C THR A 125 13.87 0.54 19.71
N LYS A 126 14.48 -0.56 19.29
CA LYS A 126 14.10 -1.94 19.63
C LYS A 126 15.30 -2.85 19.75
N ALA A 127 15.08 -4.07 20.23
CA ALA A 127 16.12 -5.08 20.26
C ALA A 127 16.75 -5.26 18.87
N ILE A 128 18.08 -5.25 18.85
CA ILE A 128 18.87 -5.38 17.62
C ILE A 128 19.97 -6.39 17.86
N THR A 129 20.23 -7.23 16.85
CA THR A 129 21.42 -8.08 16.81
C THR A 129 22.32 -7.57 15.71
N LEU A 130 23.57 -7.26 16.06
CA LEU A 130 24.62 -6.87 15.13
C LEU A 130 25.59 -8.03 14.99
N TYR A 131 25.93 -8.35 13.75
CA TYR A 131 26.77 -9.48 13.38
C TYR A 131 28.14 -8.97 12.95
N ALA A 132 29.19 -9.49 13.55
CA ALA A 132 30.56 -9.25 13.12
C ALA A 132 30.79 -9.93 11.77
N HIS A 133 31.31 -9.18 10.80
CA HIS A 133 31.76 -9.73 9.53
C HIS A 133 33.29 -9.74 9.45
N TYR A 134 33.79 -10.70 8.68
CA TYR A 134 35.22 -10.92 8.50
C TYR A 134 35.53 -11.20 7.02
N ALA A 135 36.63 -10.64 6.56
CA ALA A 135 37.25 -11.01 5.30
C ALA A 135 38.28 -12.13 5.55
N GLU A 136 38.10 -13.26 4.89
CA GLU A 136 39.08 -14.37 4.86
C GLU A 136 40.30 -13.97 4.02
N PRO A 137 41.50 -14.56 4.24
CA PRO A 137 42.73 -14.20 3.53
C PRO A 137 42.59 -13.96 2.01
N ASP A 138 41.79 -14.79 1.33
CA ASP A 138 41.57 -14.73 -0.12
C ASP A 138 40.54 -13.63 -0.54
N ASP A 139 39.72 -13.18 0.40
CA ASP A 139 38.64 -12.19 0.22
C ASP A 139 39.00 -10.79 0.74
N ILE A 140 40.14 -10.63 1.42
CA ILE A 140 40.57 -9.32 1.94
C ILE A 140 40.85 -8.36 0.78
N VAL A 141 40.28 -7.17 0.87
CA VAL A 141 40.66 -6.01 0.07
C VAL A 141 40.88 -4.82 1.02
N THR A 142 42.06 -4.23 0.96
CA THR A 142 42.42 -3.03 1.72
C THR A 142 42.53 -1.86 0.75
N PHE A 143 41.54 -0.98 0.76
CA PHE A 143 41.60 0.28 0.01
C PHE A 143 42.50 1.26 0.76
N ARG A 144 43.50 1.78 0.05
CA ARG A 144 44.43 2.81 0.53
C ARG A 144 44.15 4.09 -0.24
N PHE A 145 43.56 5.07 0.43
CA PHE A 145 43.30 6.37 -0.17
C PHE A 145 44.56 7.22 -0.01
N ALA A 146 45.30 7.39 -1.11
CA ALA A 146 46.58 8.08 -1.11
C ALA A 146 46.38 9.58 -0.85
N ALA A 147 47.27 10.18 -0.05
CA ALA A 147 47.40 11.63 0.03
C ALA A 147 47.88 12.17 -1.32
N GLY A 148 47.12 13.09 -1.93
CA GLY A 148 47.70 14.01 -2.93
C GLY A 148 48.80 14.87 -2.28
N SER A 149 49.48 15.70 -3.08
CA SER A 149 50.51 16.65 -2.58
C SER A 149 50.04 17.51 -1.40
N ASP A 150 48.72 17.71 -1.25
CA ASP A 150 48.11 18.53 -0.21
C ASP A 150 47.34 17.72 0.87
N GLY A 151 47.49 16.40 0.88
CA GLY A 151 46.92 15.52 1.90
C GLY A 151 45.42 15.31 1.78
N VAL A 152 44.95 14.06 1.84
CA VAL A 152 43.55 13.79 2.18
C VAL A 152 43.39 14.21 3.63
N LYS A 153 42.84 15.40 3.89
CA LYS A 153 42.56 15.82 5.25
C LYS A 153 41.54 14.86 5.86
N ARG A 154 41.86 14.42 7.08
CA ARG A 154 40.90 13.76 7.96
C ARG A 154 39.68 14.68 8.05
N VAL A 155 38.48 14.20 7.74
CA VAL A 155 37.25 14.97 8.01
C VAL A 155 37.27 15.32 9.49
N GLU A 156 37.53 16.57 9.86
CA GLU A 156 37.47 17.04 11.24
C GLU A 156 36.00 16.96 11.67
N GLY A 157 35.70 16.06 12.62
CA GLY A 157 34.33 15.71 13.01
C GLY A 157 33.70 14.55 12.23
N GLY A 158 34.38 14.04 11.19
CA GLY A 158 34.01 12.81 10.48
C GLY A 158 34.13 11.58 11.38
N ALA A 159 33.38 10.53 11.03
CA ALA A 159 32.96 9.43 11.90
C ALA A 159 34.04 8.62 12.65
N TYR A 160 35.35 8.84 12.44
CA TYR A 160 36.41 8.00 13.02
C TYR A 160 37.59 8.82 13.59
N GLY A 161 37.23 9.73 14.50
CA GLY A 161 38.14 10.40 15.41
C GLY A 161 38.01 9.88 16.85
N SER A 162 38.97 9.04 17.27
CA SER A 162 39.39 8.73 18.65
C SER A 162 38.96 7.42 19.33
N ALA A 163 37.87 6.75 18.94
CA ALA A 163 37.40 5.58 19.70
C ALA A 163 37.95 4.22 19.21
N ASP A 164 38.10 4.02 17.89
CA ASP A 164 38.76 2.82 17.35
C ASP A 164 40.29 3.02 17.31
N THR A 165 40.89 3.13 18.49
CA THR A 165 42.35 3.11 18.65
C THR A 165 42.95 1.72 18.36
N ASN A 166 42.09 0.72 18.17
CA ASN A 166 42.47 -0.67 17.91
C ASN A 166 42.47 -1.01 16.42
N ALA A 167 43.20 -0.25 15.59
CA ALA A 167 43.95 -0.70 14.40
C ALA A 167 43.36 -1.78 13.45
N ARG A 168 42.05 -2.01 13.37
CA ARG A 168 41.51 -3.27 12.77
C ARG A 168 40.71 -3.11 11.48
N SER A 169 40.13 -1.94 11.21
CA SER A 169 39.55 -1.62 9.88
C SER A 169 40.00 -0.26 9.34
N PHE A 170 40.37 0.67 10.24
CA PHE A 170 40.83 2.02 9.93
C PHE A 170 42.19 2.26 10.59
N ALA A 171 43.23 2.54 9.80
CA ALA A 171 44.56 2.82 10.33
C ALA A 171 45.23 3.96 9.55
N THR A 172 45.74 4.96 10.27
CA THR A 172 46.70 5.93 9.73
C THR A 172 48.10 5.35 9.83
N ASP A 173 48.73 5.07 8.70
CA ASP A 173 50.14 4.68 8.68
C ASP A 173 51.03 5.93 8.76
N THR A 174 51.83 6.04 9.81
CA THR A 174 52.78 7.13 10.03
C THR A 174 54.20 6.80 9.56
N THR A 175 54.44 5.60 9.04
CA THR A 175 55.79 5.06 8.80
C THR A 175 56.50 5.71 7.59
N ALA A 176 55.83 6.54 6.80
CA ALA A 176 56.39 7.18 5.59
C ALA A 176 56.14 8.72 5.50
N GLY A 177 55.85 9.41 6.61
CA GLY A 177 55.71 10.87 6.61
C GLY A 177 54.44 11.44 5.93
N THR A 178 53.50 10.60 5.50
CA THR A 178 52.17 11.00 4.99
C THR A 178 51.09 10.06 5.54
N ALA A 179 50.11 10.60 6.29
CA ALA A 179 49.01 9.81 6.82
C ALA A 179 48.09 9.34 5.67
N GLN A 180 47.86 8.03 5.58
CA GLN A 180 46.95 7.44 4.60
C GLN A 180 45.69 6.91 5.30
N TYR A 181 44.50 7.16 4.70
CA TYR A 181 43.26 6.54 5.14
C TYR A 181 43.17 5.12 4.54
N ARG A 182 42.99 4.12 5.40
CA ARG A 182 42.86 2.70 5.01
C ARG A 182 41.50 2.17 5.40
N LEU A 183 40.89 1.40 4.51
CA LEU A 183 39.63 0.72 4.72
C LEU A 183 39.75 -0.73 4.29
N THR A 184 39.57 -1.67 5.23
CA THR A 184 39.59 -3.11 4.95
C THR A 184 38.16 -3.64 4.80
N VAL A 185 37.87 -4.31 3.69
CA VAL A 185 36.56 -4.89 3.37
C VAL A 185 36.70 -6.31 2.81
N SER A 186 35.56 -7.00 2.69
CA SER A 186 35.46 -8.36 2.12
C SER A 186 34.93 -8.32 0.70
N LYS A 187 35.54 -9.08 -0.22
CA LYS A 187 35.00 -9.29 -1.58
C LYS A 187 33.60 -9.90 -1.56
N LYS A 188 33.29 -10.70 -0.54
CA LYS A 188 31.96 -11.32 -0.38
C LYS A 188 30.87 -10.26 -0.13
N ASP A 189 31.21 -9.15 0.52
CA ASP A 189 30.26 -8.07 0.78
C ASP A 189 30.00 -7.19 -0.45
N LYS A 190 30.99 -7.11 -1.35
CA LYS A 190 30.95 -6.37 -2.63
C LYS A 190 30.71 -4.87 -2.55
N LYS A 191 30.30 -4.36 -1.39
CA LYS A 191 29.83 -3.00 -1.19
C LYS A 191 30.51 -2.35 -0.01
N ILE A 192 30.75 -1.06 -0.14
CA ILE A 192 31.24 -0.19 0.91
C ILE A 192 30.09 0.75 1.29
N ALA A 193 29.87 1.01 2.58
CA ALA A 193 28.86 1.98 2.96
C ALA A 193 29.35 3.38 2.59
N LYS A 194 28.46 4.21 2.01
CA LYS A 194 28.84 5.54 1.50
C LYS A 194 29.52 6.43 2.54
N TRP A 195 29.10 6.32 3.81
CA TRP A 195 29.67 7.08 4.93
C TRP A 195 31.10 6.64 5.33
N GLU A 196 31.60 5.52 4.80
CA GLU A 196 32.98 5.05 4.98
C GLU A 196 33.96 5.64 3.95
N LEU A 197 33.44 6.27 2.89
CA LEU A 197 34.27 6.76 1.80
C LEU A 197 34.68 8.22 2.05
N PRO A 198 35.96 8.58 1.85
CA PRO A 198 36.40 9.96 1.94
C PRO A 198 35.81 10.76 0.77
N ASN A 199 35.12 11.85 1.08
CA ASN A 199 34.43 12.70 0.11
C ASN A 199 34.97 14.14 0.03
N ASP A 200 35.85 14.52 0.96
CA ASP A 200 36.44 15.85 1.07
C ASP A 200 37.94 15.68 1.37
N ILE A 201 38.80 16.27 0.53
CA ILE A 201 40.26 16.05 0.55
C ILE A 201 41.00 17.33 0.93
N ALA A 202 40.55 18.49 0.42
CA ALA A 202 41.07 19.82 0.73
C ALA A 202 40.05 20.89 0.33
N ASP A 203 40.16 22.08 0.92
CA ASP A 203 39.34 23.26 0.58
C ASP A 203 39.27 23.47 -0.94
N SER A 204 38.05 23.60 -1.48
CA SER A 204 37.74 23.73 -2.92
C SER A 204 38.18 22.53 -3.79
N ALA A 205 38.35 21.34 -3.21
CA ALA A 205 38.75 20.13 -3.94
C ALA A 205 37.96 18.88 -3.51
N LEU A 206 36.90 18.58 -4.27
CA LEU A 206 36.07 17.38 -4.07
C LEU A 206 36.60 16.18 -4.83
N VAL A 207 36.43 14.99 -4.23
CA VAL A 207 36.68 13.72 -4.92
C VAL A 207 35.52 13.44 -5.85
N THR A 208 35.80 13.30 -7.14
CA THR A 208 34.80 12.86 -8.11
C THR A 208 35.01 11.42 -8.54
N LYS A 209 36.28 10.98 -8.55
CA LYS A 209 36.71 9.64 -8.90
C LYS A 209 38.09 9.35 -8.31
N TRP A 210 38.50 8.10 -8.35
CA TRP A 210 39.87 7.68 -8.10
C TRP A 210 40.49 7.16 -9.39
N GLU A 211 41.69 7.63 -9.69
CA GLU A 211 42.42 7.30 -10.90
C GLU A 211 42.93 5.86 -10.85
N ALA A 212 42.84 5.16 -11.98
CA ALA A 212 43.35 3.80 -12.11
C ALA A 212 44.88 3.76 -11.97
N ASP A 213 45.39 2.98 -11.00
CA ASP A 213 46.80 2.61 -10.95
C ASP A 213 47.05 1.31 -11.73
N GLN A 214 47.52 1.45 -12.97
CA GLN A 214 47.82 0.33 -13.86
C GLN A 214 49.17 -0.36 -13.55
N THR A 215 49.91 0.12 -12.55
CA THR A 215 51.29 -0.32 -12.24
C THR A 215 51.40 -0.91 -10.83
N GLY A 216 51.11 -2.22 -10.67
CA GLY A 216 51.24 -2.91 -9.39
C GLY A 216 50.53 -4.27 -9.35
N ALA A 217 50.51 -4.93 -8.20
CA ALA A 217 49.69 -6.12 -7.94
C ALA A 217 48.39 -5.70 -7.21
N GLY A 218 47.22 -6.23 -7.61
CA GLY A 218 45.89 -5.78 -7.12
C GLY A 218 45.26 -4.62 -7.91
N LYS A 219 45.54 -4.52 -9.22
CA LYS A 219 45.25 -3.35 -10.07
C LYS A 219 43.77 -3.01 -10.13
N ILE A 220 43.48 -1.76 -10.45
CA ILE A 220 42.17 -1.32 -10.93
C ILE A 220 42.29 -1.04 -12.42
N THR A 221 41.35 -1.54 -13.22
CA THR A 221 41.45 -1.48 -14.69
C THR A 221 40.99 -0.15 -15.27
N ASP A 222 40.06 0.53 -14.60
CA ASP A 222 39.44 1.79 -15.03
C ASP A 222 39.24 2.71 -13.83
N ASP A 223 39.12 4.02 -14.06
CA ASP A 223 38.78 4.97 -12.99
C ASP A 223 37.55 4.50 -12.19
N ILE A 224 37.60 4.70 -10.88
CA ILE A 224 36.57 4.25 -9.94
C ILE A 224 35.77 5.44 -9.43
N THR A 225 34.44 5.28 -9.39
CA THR A 225 33.51 6.26 -8.81
C THR A 225 33.00 5.81 -7.43
N PHE A 226 32.31 6.70 -6.71
CA PHE A 226 31.59 6.34 -5.49
C PHE A 226 30.55 5.24 -5.73
N ASP A 227 29.85 5.30 -6.86
CA ASP A 227 28.83 4.31 -7.20
C ASP A 227 29.46 2.94 -7.43
N ASP A 228 30.63 2.87 -8.07
CA ASP A 228 31.37 1.62 -8.23
C ASP A 228 31.75 1.00 -6.87
N LEU A 229 32.20 1.82 -5.90
CA LEU A 229 32.56 1.35 -4.56
C LEU A 229 31.36 0.93 -3.69
N THR A 230 30.22 1.58 -3.87
CA THR A 230 29.02 1.36 -3.05
C THR A 230 28.05 0.33 -3.63
N SER A 231 28.18 -0.03 -4.92
CA SER A 231 27.29 -0.97 -5.61
C SER A 231 27.87 -2.38 -5.79
N ASP A 232 29.04 -2.50 -6.43
CA ASP A 232 29.81 -3.74 -6.54
C ASP A 232 31.25 -3.43 -6.96
N PHE A 233 32.12 -3.20 -5.97
CA PHE A 233 33.50 -2.82 -6.23
C PHE A 233 34.32 -3.94 -6.86
N THR A 234 33.85 -5.20 -6.80
CA THR A 234 34.60 -6.37 -7.29
C THR A 234 34.80 -6.36 -8.80
N ASN A 235 33.89 -5.73 -9.54
CA ASN A 235 33.97 -5.58 -10.99
C ASN A 235 35.10 -4.67 -11.46
N LYS A 236 35.67 -3.86 -10.56
CA LYS A 236 36.75 -2.92 -10.85
C LYS A 236 38.14 -3.45 -10.49
N LEU A 237 38.21 -4.65 -9.93
CA LEU A 237 39.46 -5.25 -9.46
C LEU A 237 40.09 -6.12 -10.57
N GLY A 238 41.26 -5.74 -11.05
CA GLY A 238 42.10 -6.49 -11.97
C GLY A 238 43.06 -7.41 -11.22
N TYR A 239 42.75 -8.70 -11.12
CA TYR A 239 43.56 -9.64 -10.34
C TYR A 239 44.54 -10.47 -11.19
N ASN A 240 45.75 -10.69 -10.64
CA ASN A 240 46.61 -11.82 -10.99
C ASN A 240 47.59 -12.27 -9.88
N ASN A 241 47.53 -11.74 -8.64
CA ASN A 241 48.38 -12.24 -7.55
C ASN A 241 47.72 -12.15 -6.15
N PRO A 242 47.52 -13.28 -5.44
CA PRO A 242 46.94 -13.34 -4.09
C PRO A 242 47.84 -12.82 -2.95
N SER A 243 49.07 -12.38 -3.24
CA SER A 243 50.01 -11.91 -2.20
C SER A 243 49.98 -10.40 -1.90
N THR A 244 49.13 -9.62 -2.59
CA THR A 244 48.93 -8.18 -2.32
C THR A 244 47.43 -7.84 -2.27
N ASN A 245 46.89 -7.71 -1.06
CA ASN A 245 45.48 -7.37 -0.83
C ASN A 245 45.21 -5.85 -0.84
N ASP A 246 46.23 -5.04 -1.13
CA ASP A 246 46.16 -3.59 -1.08
C ASP A 246 45.83 -2.99 -2.43
N VAL A 247 44.82 -2.13 -2.45
CA VAL A 247 44.37 -1.38 -3.63
C VAL A 247 44.59 0.10 -3.34
N THR A 248 45.51 0.74 -4.07
CA THR A 248 45.75 2.18 -3.89
C THR A 248 44.84 2.98 -4.79
N LEU A 249 44.04 3.85 -4.17
CA LEU A 249 43.14 4.79 -4.82
C LEU A 249 43.75 6.18 -4.75
N LYS A 250 44.17 6.70 -5.90
CA LYS A 250 44.64 8.09 -6.02
C LYS A 250 43.44 8.97 -6.33
N PRO A 251 43.07 9.90 -5.45
CA PRO A 251 41.93 10.75 -5.71
C PRO A 251 42.19 11.65 -6.93
N SER A 252 41.27 11.65 -7.88
CA SER A 252 41.20 12.68 -8.91
C SER A 252 40.34 13.81 -8.33
N VAL A 253 40.99 14.92 -8.02
CA VAL A 253 40.30 16.13 -7.58
C VAL A 253 39.94 16.95 -8.82
N THR A 254 38.72 17.44 -8.89
CA THR A 254 38.39 18.48 -9.87
C THR A 254 38.72 19.83 -9.25
N SER A 255 39.39 20.71 -10.00
CA SER A 255 39.50 22.14 -9.68
C SER A 255 38.18 22.91 -9.88
N ASP A 256 37.07 22.18 -10.04
CA ASP A 256 35.75 22.69 -10.39
C ASP A 256 34.85 22.77 -9.17
N ALA A 257 35.37 23.25 -8.04
CA ALA A 257 34.61 23.43 -6.81
C ALA A 257 34.97 24.76 -6.14
N VAL A 258 34.00 25.33 -5.43
CA VAL A 258 34.16 26.56 -4.65
C VAL A 258 33.87 26.25 -3.20
N LYS A 259 34.71 26.76 -2.30
CA LYS A 259 34.41 26.80 -0.88
C LYS A 259 33.32 27.83 -0.60
N VAL A 260 32.16 27.36 -0.17
CA VAL A 260 31.02 28.21 0.19
C VAL A 260 31.07 28.47 1.70
N ASN A 261 31.38 29.70 2.09
CA ASN A 261 31.40 30.15 3.48
C ASN A 261 30.01 30.65 3.90
N PHE A 262 29.56 30.24 5.08
CA PHE A 262 28.25 30.62 5.62
C PHE A 262 28.41 31.57 6.80
N ASN A 263 28.48 32.86 6.50
CA ASN A 263 28.65 33.90 7.51
C ASN A 263 27.36 34.12 8.30
N GLY A 264 27.46 33.93 9.62
CA GLY A 264 26.35 34.06 10.55
C GLY A 264 25.63 32.75 10.88
N SER A 265 25.99 31.60 10.30
CA SER A 265 25.34 30.32 10.62
C SER A 265 26.15 29.44 11.60
N THR A 266 25.52 28.34 12.02
CA THR A 266 26.15 27.23 12.75
C THR A 266 27.15 26.45 11.90
N ALA A 267 26.91 26.32 10.59
CA ALA A 267 27.87 25.77 9.64
C ALA A 267 28.88 26.86 9.25
N SER A 268 30.16 26.50 9.10
CA SER A 268 31.22 27.47 8.77
C SER A 268 31.47 27.53 7.27
N SER A 269 31.61 26.38 6.60
CA SER A 269 31.79 26.31 5.15
C SER A 269 31.46 24.92 4.61
N VAL A 270 31.24 24.81 3.30
CA VAL A 270 31.14 23.54 2.57
C VAL A 270 31.71 23.71 1.17
N ASP A 271 32.41 22.69 0.67
CA ASP A 271 32.89 22.70 -0.72
C ASP A 271 31.80 22.18 -1.66
N VAL A 272 31.58 22.93 -2.76
CA VAL A 272 30.49 22.65 -3.71
C VAL A 272 31.02 22.68 -5.14
N ALA A 273 30.76 21.60 -5.89
CA ALA A 273 31.13 21.50 -7.29
C ALA A 273 30.38 22.52 -8.17
N TYR A 274 31.01 22.95 -9.27
CA TYR A 274 30.37 23.81 -10.26
C TYR A 274 29.08 23.18 -10.79
N ASN A 275 28.13 24.05 -11.14
CA ASN A 275 26.78 23.72 -11.60
C ASN A 275 25.92 22.96 -10.58
N SER A 276 26.39 22.80 -9.34
CA SER A 276 25.64 22.23 -8.23
C SER A 276 24.99 23.32 -7.38
N THR A 277 23.85 22.99 -6.78
CA THR A 277 23.17 23.86 -5.82
C THR A 277 23.80 23.72 -4.44
N VAL A 278 23.65 24.76 -3.62
CA VAL A 278 24.15 24.78 -2.23
C VAL A 278 23.00 24.43 -1.28
N SER A 279 23.22 23.47 -0.38
CA SER A 279 22.30 23.24 0.74
C SER A 279 22.53 24.34 1.79
N LEU A 280 21.61 25.31 1.84
CA LEU A 280 21.73 26.47 2.72
C LEU A 280 21.47 26.08 4.18
N PRO A 281 22.39 26.38 5.11
CA PRO A 281 22.15 26.22 6.52
C PRO A 281 20.95 27.08 6.96
N THR A 282 20.06 26.46 7.72
CA THR A 282 18.86 27.11 8.24
C THR A 282 19.08 27.65 9.65
N ALA A 283 19.95 27.01 10.46
CA ALA A 283 20.19 27.37 11.86
C ALA A 283 21.22 28.50 12.05
N PHE A 284 20.86 29.50 12.86
CA PHE A 284 21.67 30.67 13.24
C PHE A 284 22.29 30.50 14.64
N LYS A 285 23.52 31.00 14.87
CA LYS A 285 24.11 31.11 16.23
C LYS A 285 23.82 32.50 16.80
N SER A 286 22.81 32.62 17.68
CA SER A 286 22.58 33.83 18.47
C SER A 286 22.20 33.47 19.90
N SER A 287 22.74 34.22 20.86
CA SER A 287 22.42 34.10 22.29
C SER A 287 21.00 34.55 22.64
N ASP A 288 20.35 35.35 21.78
CA ASP A 288 19.18 36.13 22.19
C ASP A 288 17.97 36.06 21.23
N ALA A 289 17.99 35.22 20.18
CA ALA A 289 16.79 34.93 19.39
C ALA A 289 16.90 33.61 18.62
N HIS A 290 15.87 32.74 18.74
CA HIS A 290 15.65 31.58 17.86
C HIS A 290 15.31 32.06 16.45
N ALA A 291 16.33 32.48 15.68
CA ALA A 291 16.20 33.01 14.33
C ALA A 291 16.65 31.98 13.28
N LEU A 292 15.77 31.61 12.33
CA LEU A 292 16.09 30.87 11.12
C LEU A 292 16.55 31.84 10.06
N VAL A 293 17.64 31.52 9.36
CA VAL A 293 18.05 32.31 8.19
C VAL A 293 17.05 32.07 7.07
N THR A 294 16.29 33.09 6.70
CA THR A 294 15.31 33.00 5.60
C THR A 294 15.85 33.53 4.29
N LYS A 295 16.94 34.31 4.32
CA LYS A 295 17.63 34.79 3.13
C LYS A 295 19.14 34.79 3.31
N TRP A 296 19.80 34.43 2.23
CA TRP A 296 21.25 34.47 2.10
C TRP A 296 21.61 35.46 1.00
N ASN A 297 22.58 36.33 1.27
CA ASN A 297 23.08 37.29 0.30
C ASN A 297 24.56 37.07 0.02
N TYR A 298 25.01 37.47 -1.16
CA TYR A 298 26.41 37.49 -1.55
C TYR A 298 26.76 38.80 -2.25
N ASN A 299 28.03 39.18 -2.24
CA ASN A 299 28.52 40.35 -2.94
C ASN A 299 29.16 39.94 -4.26
N TYR A 300 28.68 40.51 -5.37
CA TYR A 300 29.23 40.26 -6.70
C TYR A 300 29.34 41.55 -7.50
N ALA A 301 30.53 41.85 -8.00
CA ALA A 301 30.85 43.08 -8.74
C ALA A 301 30.40 44.37 -8.01
N GLY A 302 30.61 44.42 -6.69
CA GLY A 302 30.27 45.58 -5.86
C GLY A 302 28.77 45.74 -5.56
N LYS A 303 27.93 44.76 -5.90
CA LYS A 303 26.49 44.75 -5.58
C LYS A 303 26.14 43.58 -4.68
N THR A 304 25.28 43.82 -3.70
CA THR A 304 24.64 42.75 -2.91
C THR A 304 23.54 42.10 -3.73
N LYS A 305 23.56 40.77 -3.80
CA LYS A 305 22.58 39.94 -4.49
C LYS A 305 22.05 38.87 -3.54
N GLU A 306 20.81 38.46 -3.73
CA GLU A 306 20.20 37.33 -3.03
C GLU A 306 20.65 36.01 -3.66
N TRP A 307 20.99 35.03 -2.82
CA TRP A 307 21.25 33.65 -3.21
C TRP A 307 20.03 32.79 -2.89
N THR A 308 19.52 32.12 -3.90
CA THR A 308 18.32 31.28 -3.85
C THR A 308 18.70 29.80 -3.91
N LYS A 309 17.76 28.92 -3.54
CA LYS A 309 17.95 27.45 -3.60
C LYS A 309 18.25 26.90 -5.01
N ASP A 310 17.88 27.66 -6.05
CA ASP A 310 18.00 27.26 -7.45
C ASP A 310 19.31 27.79 -8.07
N ASP A 311 20.03 28.67 -7.36
CA ASP A 311 21.32 29.20 -7.79
C ASP A 311 22.40 28.13 -7.72
N LYS A 312 23.29 28.18 -8.71
CA LYS A 312 24.36 27.20 -8.91
C LYS A 312 25.72 27.84 -8.72
N VAL A 313 26.61 27.11 -8.08
CA VAL A 313 28.02 27.49 -7.95
C VAL A 313 28.68 27.44 -9.33
N SER A 314 29.61 28.36 -9.61
CA SER A 314 30.38 28.39 -10.85
C SER A 314 31.73 29.06 -10.62
N SER A 315 32.63 28.95 -11.60
CA SER A 315 34.00 29.47 -11.54
C SER A 315 34.11 30.99 -11.32
N VAL A 316 33.01 31.75 -11.45
CA VAL A 316 33.02 33.20 -11.16
C VAL A 316 33.18 33.52 -9.67
N PHE A 317 33.07 32.51 -8.81
CA PHE A 317 33.18 32.62 -7.35
C PHE A 317 34.49 32.07 -6.80
N ASP A 318 35.45 31.71 -7.65
CA ASP A 318 36.73 31.15 -7.18
C ASP A 318 37.57 32.19 -6.42
N PRO A 319 38.26 31.80 -5.33
CA PRO A 319 38.25 30.47 -4.71
C PRO A 319 37.13 30.25 -3.69
N GLU A 320 36.38 31.30 -3.31
CA GLU A 320 35.39 31.27 -2.22
C GLU A 320 34.11 32.06 -2.54
N LEU A 321 32.96 31.45 -2.27
CA LEU A 321 31.66 32.11 -2.25
C LEU A 321 31.27 32.43 -0.80
N ASN A 322 31.21 33.71 -0.45
CA ASN A 322 30.80 34.15 0.87
C ASN A 322 29.31 34.48 0.90
N LEU A 323 28.50 33.57 1.46
CA LEU A 323 27.09 33.80 1.71
C LEU A 323 26.94 34.35 3.13
N SER A 324 26.19 35.45 3.27
CA SER A 324 25.87 36.09 4.54
C SER A 324 24.38 36.03 4.81
N ALA A 325 24.00 35.63 6.03
CA ALA A 325 22.60 35.66 6.47
C ALA A 325 22.07 37.10 6.42
N ALA A 326 20.92 37.29 5.78
CA ALA A 326 20.39 38.62 5.46
C ALA A 326 19.02 38.91 6.11
N ASP A 327 18.17 37.88 6.25
CA ASP A 327 16.88 37.99 6.92
C ASP A 327 16.67 36.78 7.85
N PHE A 328 15.83 37.02 8.87
CA PHE A 328 15.59 36.08 9.96
C PHE A 328 14.10 35.92 10.24
N ALA A 329 13.67 34.70 10.56
CA ALA A 329 12.34 34.41 11.07
C ALA A 329 12.40 33.64 12.40
N PRO A 330 11.46 33.85 13.33
CA PRO A 330 11.40 33.03 14.54
C PRO A 330 11.19 31.56 14.20
N TYR A 331 11.78 30.66 14.99
CA TYR A 331 11.61 29.22 14.83
C TYR A 331 11.39 28.51 16.15
N TYR A 332 10.91 27.28 16.04
CA TYR A 332 10.72 26.35 17.13
C TYR A 332 11.33 25.00 16.81
N THR A 333 11.82 24.34 17.84
CA THR A 333 12.38 22.99 17.74
C THR A 333 11.29 21.97 18.04
N VAL A 334 11.15 20.98 17.15
CA VAL A 334 10.29 19.81 17.39
C VAL A 334 11.18 18.59 17.61
N ARG A 335 11.06 17.95 18.78
CA ARG A 335 11.88 16.80 19.17
C ARG A 335 11.01 15.55 19.28
N PHE A 336 11.56 14.40 18.91
CA PHE A 336 10.84 13.13 18.82
C PHE A 336 11.46 12.11 19.76
N TYR A 337 10.71 11.71 20.79
CA TYR A 337 11.17 10.85 21.86
C TYR A 337 10.39 9.55 21.97
N THR A 338 11.07 8.48 22.37
CA THR A 338 10.45 7.31 22.99
C THR A 338 10.92 7.19 24.43
N LYS A 339 10.13 6.53 25.29
CA LYS A 339 10.54 6.24 26.67
C LYS A 339 11.31 4.93 26.72
N VAL A 340 12.55 4.98 27.22
CA VAL A 340 13.37 3.81 27.55
C VAL A 340 13.80 3.89 29.01
N ASN A 341 13.29 2.99 29.85
CA ASN A 341 13.49 2.92 31.29
C ASN A 341 13.35 4.29 31.97
N TYR A 342 12.17 4.90 31.80
CA TYR A 342 11.76 6.20 32.32
C TYR A 342 12.46 7.42 31.71
N ARG A 343 13.34 7.23 30.71
CA ARG A 343 14.10 8.33 30.08
C ARG A 343 13.60 8.64 28.69
N ASN A 344 13.68 9.91 28.31
CA ASN A 344 13.39 10.37 26.96
C ASN A 344 14.59 10.07 26.07
N VAL A 345 14.40 9.20 25.08
CA VAL A 345 15.43 8.82 24.12
C VAL A 345 15.01 9.30 22.74
N PRO A 346 15.83 10.13 22.05
CA PRO A 346 15.54 10.55 20.68
C PRO A 346 15.40 9.36 19.72
N VAL A 347 14.47 9.44 18.79
CA VAL A 347 14.27 8.40 17.76
C VAL A 347 14.35 8.91 16.33
N ALA A 348 14.54 10.23 16.18
CA ALA A 348 14.73 10.92 14.92
C ALA A 348 15.45 12.26 15.19
N ASP A 349 16.03 12.83 14.14
CA ASP A 349 16.62 14.17 14.23
C ASP A 349 15.56 15.22 14.57
N ALA A 350 15.94 16.19 15.40
CA ALA A 350 15.07 17.30 15.74
C ALA A 350 14.79 18.16 14.50
N GLN A 351 13.56 18.62 14.36
CA GLN A 351 13.17 19.51 13.27
C GLN A 351 13.21 20.96 13.73
N ILE A 352 13.79 21.81 12.88
CA ILE A 352 13.77 23.26 13.05
C ILE A 352 12.67 23.81 12.16
N VAL A 353 11.59 24.29 12.75
CA VAL A 353 10.36 24.69 12.05
C VAL A 353 10.14 26.20 12.24
N ALA A 354 9.93 26.94 11.15
CA ALA A 354 9.59 28.35 11.23
C ALA A 354 8.30 28.57 12.03
N ALA A 355 8.18 29.68 12.75
CA ALA A 355 7.01 29.98 13.55
C ALA A 355 5.72 29.95 12.72
N ASN A 356 4.71 29.26 13.23
CA ASN A 356 3.43 28.98 12.59
C ASN A 356 3.47 28.06 11.36
N ALA A 357 4.63 27.48 11.01
CA ALA A 357 4.70 26.38 10.06
C ALA A 357 4.41 25.03 10.75
N THR A 358 4.22 23.97 9.97
CA THR A 358 3.92 22.62 10.46
C THR A 358 5.19 21.76 10.54
N ALA A 359 5.22 20.82 11.49
CA ALA A 359 6.26 19.80 11.55
C ALA A 359 5.99 18.68 10.54
N THR A 360 7.03 17.95 10.12
CA THR A 360 6.90 16.75 9.31
C THR A 360 6.89 15.52 10.21
N LYS A 361 6.00 14.55 9.96
CA LYS A 361 6.00 13.29 10.72
C LYS A 361 7.29 12.50 10.44
N PRO A 362 8.07 12.08 11.46
CA PRO A 362 9.24 11.23 11.26
C PRO A 362 8.83 9.80 10.88
N ALA A 363 9.80 8.96 10.52
CA ALA A 363 9.57 7.53 10.40
C ALA A 363 9.03 6.96 11.72
N ASP A 364 8.05 6.07 11.64
CA ASP A 364 7.42 5.50 12.83
C ASP A 364 8.46 4.70 13.64
N PRO A 365 8.65 5.00 14.93
CA PRO A 365 9.56 4.24 15.77
C PRO A 365 9.02 2.82 15.94
N SER A 366 9.91 1.88 16.21
CA SER A 366 9.53 0.49 16.49
C SER A 366 9.85 0.12 17.93
N ARG A 367 9.02 -0.74 18.51
CA ARG A 367 9.18 -1.26 19.87
C ARG A 367 8.73 -2.71 19.89
N ASP A 368 9.49 -3.55 20.58
CA ASP A 368 9.14 -4.96 20.74
C ASP A 368 7.81 -5.09 21.51
N ASP A 369 6.96 -6.05 21.14
CA ASP A 369 5.67 -6.37 21.77
C ASP A 369 4.57 -5.30 21.76
N TYR A 370 4.84 -4.09 21.25
CA TYR A 370 3.88 -2.98 21.18
C TYR A 370 3.65 -2.52 19.74
N ALA A 371 2.49 -1.91 19.47
CA ALA A 371 2.23 -1.19 18.22
C ALA A 371 2.41 0.32 18.45
N PHE A 372 3.05 1.00 17.52
CA PHE A 372 3.11 2.46 17.51
C PHE A 372 1.69 3.01 17.27
N ALA A 373 1.15 3.75 18.23
CA ALA A 373 -0.20 4.27 18.21
C ALA A 373 -0.26 5.69 17.64
N GLY A 374 0.82 6.46 17.78
CA GLY A 374 0.88 7.85 17.35
C GLY A 374 1.91 8.66 18.14
N TRP A 375 1.92 9.97 17.92
CA TRP A 375 2.77 10.93 18.62
C TRP A 375 1.91 11.76 19.56
N SER A 376 2.38 12.16 20.74
CA SER A 376 1.64 13.09 21.61
C SER A 376 2.53 14.17 22.22
N GLU A 377 1.99 15.35 22.50
CA GLU A 377 2.71 16.42 23.24
C GLU A 377 2.92 16.08 24.73
N LYS A 378 2.21 15.07 25.25
CA LYS A 378 2.33 14.60 26.62
C LYS A 378 3.03 13.26 26.67
N ASP A 379 3.85 13.07 27.70
CA ASP A 379 4.33 11.75 28.04
C ASP A 379 3.24 10.94 28.78
N GLY A 380 3.44 9.62 28.87
CA GLY A 380 2.48 8.69 29.44
C GLY A 380 1.63 7.96 28.40
N TYR A 381 0.75 7.06 28.87
CA TYR A 381 -0.03 6.14 28.03
C TYR A 381 -1.38 6.69 27.62
N GLY A 382 -1.80 6.32 26.40
CA GLY A 382 -3.13 6.63 25.87
C GLY A 382 -3.38 8.14 25.76
N GLN A 383 -2.33 8.92 25.49
CA GLN A 383 -2.46 10.35 25.26
C GLN A 383 -3.06 10.62 23.88
N ASP A 384 -3.68 11.79 23.73
CA ASP A 384 -4.24 12.21 22.45
C ASP A 384 -3.14 12.34 21.39
N ASP A 385 -3.44 11.88 20.17
CA ASP A 385 -2.53 11.99 19.04
C ASP A 385 -2.33 13.45 18.63
N PHE A 386 -1.09 13.77 18.30
CA PHE A 386 -0.64 15.04 17.77
C PHE A 386 -0.98 15.15 16.29
N ASP A 387 -1.72 16.19 15.95
CA ASP A 387 -2.03 16.55 14.57
C ASP A 387 -0.84 17.28 13.92
N PHE A 388 -0.16 16.63 12.97
CA PHE A 388 0.95 17.24 12.22
C PHE A 388 0.50 18.37 11.27
N ALA A 389 -0.79 18.58 11.06
CA ALA A 389 -1.31 19.79 10.40
C ALA A 389 -1.39 21.00 11.35
N LYS A 390 -1.19 20.81 12.65
CA LYS A 390 -1.15 21.90 13.64
C LYS A 390 0.10 22.74 13.47
N ALA A 391 -0.09 24.06 13.41
CA ALA A 391 0.99 25.03 13.37
C ALA A 391 1.82 25.02 14.68
N ILE A 392 3.15 25.03 14.55
CA ILE A 392 4.09 25.05 15.67
C ILE A 392 4.33 26.51 16.11
N SER A 393 3.98 26.81 17.35
CA SER A 393 4.09 28.16 17.95
C SER A 393 5.00 28.21 19.19
N LYS A 394 5.63 27.09 19.54
CA LYS A 394 6.61 26.94 20.63
C LYS A 394 7.44 25.69 20.39
N ASP A 395 8.58 25.58 21.07
CA ASP A 395 9.33 24.33 21.15
C ASP A 395 8.39 23.21 21.63
N THR A 396 8.39 22.09 20.91
CA THR A 396 7.43 21.00 21.09
C THR A 396 8.17 19.67 21.17
N ASP A 397 8.04 18.99 22.30
CA ASP A 397 8.51 17.62 22.44
C ASP A 397 7.33 16.68 22.17
N LEU A 398 7.54 15.73 21.27
CA LEU A 398 6.57 14.71 20.88
C LEU A 398 7.03 13.33 21.36
N TYR A 399 6.12 12.61 22.01
CA TYR A 399 6.36 11.31 22.62
C TYR A 399 5.63 10.21 21.87
N ALA A 400 6.36 9.16 21.51
CA ALA A 400 5.82 7.98 20.88
C ALA A 400 4.84 7.25 21.81
N GLN A 401 3.61 7.05 21.33
CA GLN A 401 2.54 6.35 22.02
C GLN A 401 2.51 4.89 21.59
N TRP A 402 2.21 4.00 22.54
CA TRP A 402 2.28 2.55 22.35
C TRP A 402 1.01 1.86 22.84
N SER A 403 0.47 0.92 22.04
CA SER A 403 -0.68 0.09 22.40
C SER A 403 -0.26 -1.36 22.67
N ALA A 404 -0.77 -1.94 23.75
CA ALA A 404 -0.34 -3.23 24.30
C ALA A 404 -1.02 -4.47 23.68
N ASN A 405 -1.98 -4.32 22.76
CA ASN A 405 -2.83 -5.44 22.35
C ASN A 405 -2.75 -5.70 20.84
N LYS A 406 -1.93 -6.68 20.43
CA LYS A 406 -2.02 -7.31 19.10
C LYS A 406 -2.80 -8.61 19.22
N ALA A 407 -3.80 -8.83 18.35
CA ALA A 407 -4.39 -10.15 18.16
C ALA A 407 -3.92 -10.73 16.82
N THR A 408 -3.38 -11.95 16.87
CA THR A 408 -2.99 -12.70 15.67
C THR A 408 -4.21 -13.40 15.09
N VAL A 409 -4.54 -13.04 13.85
CA VAL A 409 -5.56 -13.71 13.04
C VAL A 409 -4.86 -14.68 12.09
N THR A 410 -5.36 -15.91 12.05
CA THR A 410 -4.88 -16.99 11.19
C THR A 410 -5.83 -17.13 10.00
N PHE A 411 -5.27 -17.06 8.81
CA PHE A 411 -5.95 -17.34 7.56
C PHE A 411 -5.54 -18.74 7.11
N ASP A 412 -6.41 -19.72 7.38
CA ASP A 412 -6.23 -21.10 6.96
C ASP A 412 -6.76 -21.26 5.53
N TYR A 413 -5.86 -21.48 4.58
CA TYR A 413 -6.24 -21.66 3.19
C TYR A 413 -6.92 -23.02 2.97
N ASN A 414 -6.94 -23.88 4.00
CA ASN A 414 -7.68 -25.14 4.01
C ASN A 414 -7.25 -26.11 2.89
N TYR A 415 -6.01 -25.99 2.41
CA TYR A 415 -5.38 -26.94 1.50
C TYR A 415 -3.89 -27.09 1.84
N ALA A 416 -3.36 -28.31 1.72
CA ALA A 416 -1.95 -28.63 1.93
C ALA A 416 -1.33 -28.09 3.24
N GLY A 417 -2.15 -27.87 4.28
CA GLY A 417 -1.70 -27.25 5.54
C GLY A 417 -1.25 -25.79 5.43
N LYS A 418 -1.50 -25.10 4.30
CA LYS A 418 -1.10 -23.71 4.07
C LYS A 418 -1.90 -22.77 4.96
N LYS A 419 -1.20 -22.01 5.81
CA LYS A 419 -1.78 -20.96 6.67
C LYS A 419 -0.90 -19.72 6.62
N THR A 420 -1.52 -18.55 6.70
CA THR A 420 -0.80 -17.30 6.97
C THR A 420 -1.35 -16.69 8.24
N THR A 421 -0.53 -15.89 8.92
CA THR A 421 -0.95 -15.18 10.14
C THR A 421 -0.66 -13.71 9.96
N LYS A 422 -1.59 -12.86 10.38
CA LYS A 422 -1.39 -11.41 10.45
C LYS A 422 -1.83 -10.90 11.81
N SER A 423 -1.02 -10.01 12.39
CA SER A 423 -1.30 -9.41 13.69
C SER A 423 -1.90 -8.04 13.47
N TYR A 424 -3.01 -7.78 14.14
CA TYR A 424 -3.76 -6.53 14.06
C TYR A 424 -3.83 -5.89 15.44
N ALA A 425 -3.75 -4.57 15.50
CA ALA A 425 -3.95 -3.84 16.73
C ALA A 425 -5.42 -3.91 17.17
N SER A 426 -5.64 -3.90 18.48
CA SER A 426 -6.97 -3.72 19.07
C SER A 426 -7.67 -2.48 18.51
N GLY A 427 -8.88 -2.64 17.96
CA GLY A 427 -9.66 -1.57 17.33
C GLY A 427 -9.28 -1.26 15.87
N GLU A 428 -8.16 -1.78 15.36
CA GLU A 428 -7.77 -1.64 13.96
C GLU A 428 -8.78 -2.36 13.08
N THR A 429 -9.31 -1.64 12.08
CA THR A 429 -10.19 -2.23 11.08
C THR A 429 -9.41 -2.66 9.84
N PHE A 430 -9.75 -3.80 9.27
CA PHE A 430 -9.09 -4.36 8.08
C PHE A 430 -10.08 -5.15 7.20
N SER A 431 -9.63 -5.56 6.01
CA SER A 431 -10.42 -6.36 5.06
C SER A 431 -9.86 -7.79 4.94
N LEU A 432 -10.69 -8.71 4.43
CA LEU A 432 -10.26 -10.06 4.08
C LEU A 432 -9.12 -10.03 3.04
N PRO A 433 -8.20 -11.01 3.05
CA PRO A 433 -7.18 -11.14 2.00
C PRO A 433 -7.82 -11.29 0.62
N THR A 434 -7.38 -10.47 -0.34
CA THR A 434 -7.83 -10.48 -1.74
C THR A 434 -6.91 -11.28 -2.66
N ASP A 435 -5.73 -11.69 -2.18
CA ASP A 435 -4.68 -12.40 -2.91
C ASP A 435 -4.74 -13.92 -2.73
N ALA A 436 -5.88 -14.46 -2.28
CA ALA A 436 -6.02 -15.89 -2.06
C ALA A 436 -6.16 -16.68 -3.37
N THR A 437 -5.02 -17.17 -3.88
CA THR A 437 -4.96 -17.95 -5.13
C THR A 437 -4.60 -19.43 -4.89
N ARG A 438 -5.12 -20.28 -5.78
CA ARG A 438 -4.85 -21.73 -5.88
C ARG A 438 -5.06 -22.16 -7.33
N ASP A 439 -4.02 -22.67 -7.97
CA ASP A 439 -4.06 -23.05 -9.40
C ASP A 439 -5.12 -24.12 -9.68
N GLY A 440 -5.99 -23.85 -10.66
CA GLY A 440 -7.12 -24.74 -11.01
C GLY A 440 -8.32 -24.66 -10.05
N TYR A 441 -8.38 -23.64 -9.19
CA TYR A 441 -9.50 -23.43 -8.26
C TYR A 441 -9.92 -21.97 -8.20
N THR A 442 -11.23 -21.74 -7.99
CA THR A 442 -11.80 -20.44 -7.67
C THR A 442 -12.05 -20.33 -6.16
N ASN A 443 -11.65 -19.23 -5.54
CA ASN A 443 -11.90 -19.00 -4.12
C ASN A 443 -13.40 -18.72 -3.88
N LEU A 444 -14.04 -19.49 -3.00
CA LEU A 444 -15.46 -19.34 -2.62
C LEU A 444 -15.67 -18.40 -1.42
N GLY A 445 -14.62 -17.71 -0.98
CA GLY A 445 -14.63 -16.82 0.17
C GLY A 445 -14.10 -17.45 1.45
N TRP A 446 -14.21 -16.68 2.54
CA TRP A 446 -13.73 -17.01 3.87
C TRP A 446 -14.88 -17.39 4.80
N TYR A 447 -14.66 -18.40 5.64
CA TYR A 447 -15.65 -18.98 6.54
C TYR A 447 -15.18 -18.92 7.98
N THR A 448 -16.13 -18.68 8.88
CA THR A 448 -15.95 -18.62 10.34
C THR A 448 -15.80 -19.99 11.00
N LYS A 449 -16.02 -21.07 10.25
CA LYS A 449 -15.88 -22.46 10.70
C LYS A 449 -15.22 -23.29 9.62
N VAL A 450 -14.65 -24.42 10.04
CA VAL A 450 -14.13 -25.43 9.11
C VAL A 450 -15.24 -25.84 8.15
N VAL A 451 -14.96 -25.63 6.87
CA VAL A 451 -15.80 -25.96 5.71
C VAL A 451 -15.01 -26.95 4.86
N PRO A 452 -15.64 -27.86 4.09
CA PRO A 452 -14.91 -28.67 3.13
C PRO A 452 -13.98 -27.80 2.26
N SER A 453 -12.75 -28.28 2.08
CA SER A 453 -11.71 -27.55 1.36
C SER A 453 -12.09 -27.33 -0.10
N GLU A 454 -12.74 -28.32 -0.71
CA GLU A 454 -12.96 -28.40 -2.14
C GLU A 454 -14.40 -28.77 -2.46
N PHE A 455 -15.00 -27.99 -3.34
CA PHE A 455 -16.33 -28.20 -3.90
C PHE A 455 -16.28 -28.40 -5.42
N VAL A 456 -17.24 -29.16 -5.92
CA VAL A 456 -17.52 -29.41 -7.34
C VAL A 456 -19.01 -29.19 -7.60
N TRP A 457 -19.36 -28.87 -8.85
CA TRP A 457 -20.75 -28.91 -9.27
C TRP A 457 -21.13 -30.35 -9.61
N LEU A 458 -22.14 -30.89 -8.92
CA LEU A 458 -22.67 -32.23 -9.17
C LEU A 458 -24.07 -32.12 -9.76
N LYS A 459 -24.29 -32.82 -10.88
CA LYS A 459 -25.60 -32.96 -11.51
C LYS A 459 -26.41 -34.05 -10.81
N VAL A 460 -27.55 -33.69 -10.22
CA VAL A 460 -28.47 -34.62 -9.55
C VAL A 460 -29.89 -34.41 -10.05
N ARG A 461 -30.80 -35.37 -9.82
CA ARG A 461 -32.23 -35.16 -10.09
C ARG A 461 -32.95 -34.58 -8.89
N ASP A 462 -33.83 -33.61 -9.13
CA ASP A 462 -34.80 -33.18 -8.12
C ASP A 462 -35.88 -34.27 -7.95
N ASN A 463 -36.02 -34.81 -6.74
CA ASN A 463 -37.04 -35.78 -6.38
C ASN A 463 -37.97 -35.30 -5.26
N VAL A 464 -37.98 -33.99 -4.98
CA VAL A 464 -38.87 -33.40 -3.98
C VAL A 464 -40.27 -33.25 -4.57
N PHE A 465 -41.19 -34.11 -4.13
CA PHE A 465 -42.56 -34.12 -4.63
C PHE A 465 -43.27 -32.78 -4.37
N GLY A 466 -43.90 -32.21 -5.40
CA GLY A 466 -44.58 -30.91 -5.34
C GLY A 466 -43.71 -29.70 -5.72
N SER A 467 -42.44 -29.88 -6.07
CA SER A 467 -41.62 -28.80 -6.63
C SER A 467 -41.95 -28.54 -8.12
N ALA A 468 -41.79 -27.29 -8.57
CA ALA A 468 -41.91 -26.92 -10.00
C ALA A 468 -40.79 -27.53 -10.88
N THR A 469 -39.79 -28.12 -10.24
CA THR A 469 -38.59 -28.74 -10.82
C THR A 469 -38.56 -30.25 -10.66
N PHE A 470 -39.63 -30.88 -10.19
CA PHE A 470 -39.69 -32.32 -9.94
C PHE A 470 -39.27 -33.14 -11.17
N ASN A 471 -38.37 -34.10 -10.94
CA ASN A 471 -37.76 -34.98 -11.95
C ASN A 471 -36.96 -34.24 -13.05
N LYS A 472 -36.49 -33.01 -12.77
CA LYS A 472 -35.52 -32.30 -13.61
C LYS A 472 -34.11 -32.45 -13.06
N ASP A 473 -33.14 -32.34 -13.96
CA ASP A 473 -31.74 -32.24 -13.59
C ASP A 473 -31.47 -30.88 -12.95
N ILE A 474 -30.74 -30.89 -11.83
CA ILE A 474 -30.30 -29.70 -11.11
C ILE A 474 -28.81 -29.83 -10.78
N TRP A 475 -28.13 -28.70 -10.70
CA TRP A 475 -26.73 -28.63 -10.28
C TRP A 475 -26.66 -28.21 -8.82
N VAL A 476 -25.88 -28.93 -8.02
CA VAL A 476 -25.63 -28.62 -6.61
C VAL A 476 -24.14 -28.61 -6.35
N GLN A 477 -23.66 -27.60 -5.59
CA GLN A 477 -22.27 -27.57 -5.14
C GLN A 477 -22.10 -28.51 -3.94
N VAL A 478 -21.24 -29.50 -4.11
CA VAL A 478 -20.98 -30.56 -3.13
C VAL A 478 -19.48 -30.75 -2.93
N PRO A 479 -19.05 -31.33 -1.80
CA PRO A 479 -17.64 -31.56 -1.55
C PRO A 479 -17.09 -32.52 -2.60
N TYR A 480 -15.83 -32.32 -2.98
CA TYR A 480 -15.14 -33.20 -3.92
C TYR A 480 -15.24 -34.68 -3.49
N GLY A 481 -15.54 -35.57 -4.45
CA GLY A 481 -15.74 -36.99 -4.21
C GLY A 481 -17.17 -37.40 -3.78
N THR A 482 -18.08 -36.45 -3.60
CA THR A 482 -19.49 -36.75 -3.31
C THR A 482 -20.16 -37.45 -4.50
N THR A 483 -20.86 -38.54 -4.24
CA THR A 483 -21.70 -39.23 -5.23
C THR A 483 -23.15 -39.22 -4.77
N ALA A 484 -24.06 -38.73 -5.61
CA ALA A 484 -25.49 -38.68 -5.31
C ALA A 484 -26.31 -38.74 -6.59
N LYS A 485 -27.47 -39.39 -6.53
CA LYS A 485 -28.39 -39.49 -7.66
C LYS A 485 -29.52 -38.47 -7.55
N TYR A 486 -30.00 -38.21 -6.34
CA TYR A 486 -31.07 -37.29 -6.07
C TYR A 486 -30.66 -36.18 -5.10
N VAL A 487 -31.29 -35.02 -5.19
CA VAL A 487 -31.04 -33.88 -4.29
C VAL A 487 -31.27 -34.21 -2.81
N SER A 488 -32.22 -35.10 -2.51
CA SER A 488 -32.51 -35.54 -1.15
C SER A 488 -31.41 -36.42 -0.55
N ASP A 489 -30.50 -36.97 -1.38
CA ASP A 489 -29.34 -37.75 -0.95
C ASP A 489 -28.18 -36.83 -0.47
N VAL A 490 -28.18 -35.56 -0.88
CA VAL A 490 -27.08 -34.60 -0.66
C VAL A 490 -27.26 -33.77 0.63
N LYS A 491 -27.61 -34.38 1.78
CA LYS A 491 -27.94 -33.60 3.00
C LYS A 491 -26.70 -33.27 3.84
N GLY A 492 -26.58 -32.02 4.29
CA GLY A 492 -25.57 -31.59 5.28
C GLY A 492 -24.15 -31.46 4.73
N VAL A 493 -24.01 -31.42 3.40
CA VAL A 493 -22.72 -31.31 2.72
C VAL A 493 -22.74 -30.25 1.62
N ARG A 494 -23.89 -29.66 1.27
CA ARG A 494 -23.95 -28.67 0.18
C ARG A 494 -23.26 -27.38 0.59
N LEU A 495 -22.69 -26.67 -0.38
CA LEU A 495 -22.12 -25.34 -0.10
C LEU A 495 -23.16 -24.41 0.56
N SER A 496 -24.41 -24.47 0.11
CA SER A 496 -25.53 -23.71 0.67
C SER A 496 -25.76 -23.95 2.17
N ASP A 497 -25.39 -25.12 2.68
CA ASP A 497 -25.54 -25.46 4.10
C ASP A 497 -24.52 -24.68 4.98
N PHE A 498 -23.46 -24.14 4.36
CA PHE A 498 -22.42 -23.35 5.02
C PHE A 498 -22.59 -21.83 4.85
N ALA A 499 -23.63 -21.38 4.12
CA ALA A 499 -23.85 -19.96 3.81
C ALA A 499 -23.90 -19.06 5.06
N GLN A 500 -24.42 -19.58 6.19
CA GLN A 500 -24.47 -18.86 7.47
C GLN A 500 -23.10 -18.59 8.10
N TYR A 501 -22.06 -19.35 7.72
CA TYR A 501 -20.70 -19.22 8.23
C TYR A 501 -19.80 -18.40 7.30
N GLN A 502 -20.25 -18.12 6.08
CA GLN A 502 -19.51 -17.35 5.10
C GLN A 502 -19.47 -15.88 5.51
N ILE A 503 -18.27 -15.29 5.47
CA ILE A 503 -18.06 -13.86 5.69
C ILE A 503 -18.27 -13.15 4.35
N PRO A 504 -19.07 -12.07 4.30
CA PRO A 504 -19.20 -11.26 3.09
C PRO A 504 -17.82 -10.79 2.60
N SER A 505 -17.58 -10.84 1.29
CA SER A 505 -16.28 -10.52 0.71
C SER A 505 -15.85 -9.07 0.94
N ASP A 506 -16.80 -8.17 1.12
CA ASP A 506 -16.62 -6.74 1.39
C ASP A 506 -16.73 -6.39 2.89
N ALA A 507 -16.84 -7.38 3.77
CA ALA A 507 -16.98 -7.14 5.21
C ALA A 507 -15.73 -6.44 5.78
N GLN A 508 -15.96 -5.43 6.62
CA GLN A 508 -14.93 -4.85 7.48
C GLN A 508 -14.73 -5.76 8.69
N LEU A 509 -13.49 -6.02 9.04
CA LEU A 509 -13.09 -6.79 10.22
C LEU A 509 -12.40 -5.88 11.23
N LYS A 510 -12.41 -6.24 12.50
CA LYS A 510 -11.63 -5.59 13.55
C LYS A 510 -11.32 -6.53 14.70
N ILE A 511 -10.37 -6.14 15.54
CA ILE A 511 -10.18 -6.77 16.84
C ILE A 511 -10.97 -5.98 17.89
N ASP A 512 -11.88 -6.64 18.59
CA ASP A 512 -12.65 -6.00 19.66
C ASP A 512 -11.72 -5.47 20.77
N PRO A 513 -11.78 -4.18 21.12
CA PRO A 513 -10.84 -3.62 22.09
C PRO A 513 -11.00 -4.11 23.52
N THR A 514 -12.17 -4.65 23.86
CA THR A 514 -12.52 -5.05 25.23
C THR A 514 -12.20 -6.52 25.47
N THR A 515 -12.51 -7.36 24.50
CA THR A 515 -12.43 -8.82 24.59
C THR A 515 -11.26 -9.41 23.80
N GLY A 516 -10.70 -8.65 22.86
CA GLY A 516 -9.64 -9.12 21.97
C GLY A 516 -10.10 -10.17 20.96
N THR A 517 -11.41 -10.35 20.76
CA THR A 517 -11.99 -11.26 19.75
C THR A 517 -11.88 -10.66 18.35
N LEU A 518 -11.88 -11.51 17.32
CA LEU A 518 -12.06 -11.05 15.95
C LEU A 518 -13.54 -10.78 15.72
N GLN A 519 -13.87 -9.66 15.10
CA GLN A 519 -15.24 -9.32 14.70
C GLN A 519 -15.29 -8.99 13.21
N TYR A 520 -16.41 -9.31 12.56
CA TYR A 520 -16.74 -8.77 11.23
C TYR A 520 -18.06 -8.01 11.26
N LEU A 521 -18.18 -6.97 10.42
CA LEU A 521 -19.38 -6.17 10.30
C LEU A 521 -20.36 -6.85 9.34
N LYS A 522 -21.46 -7.37 9.88
CA LYS A 522 -22.56 -7.94 9.09
C LYS A 522 -23.57 -6.84 8.77
N SER A 523 -23.90 -6.68 7.49
CA SER A 523 -25.02 -5.84 7.03
C SER A 523 -26.20 -6.73 6.65
N THR A 524 -27.39 -6.44 7.20
CA THR A 524 -28.62 -7.18 6.88
C THR A 524 -29.64 -6.22 6.31
N GLN A 525 -30.08 -6.45 5.07
CA GLN A 525 -31.25 -5.79 4.50
C GLN A 525 -32.51 -6.58 4.85
N THR A 526 -33.49 -5.89 5.44
CA THR A 526 -34.80 -6.46 5.75
C THR A 526 -35.87 -5.71 4.97
N GLU A 527 -36.67 -6.45 4.20
CA GLU A 527 -37.84 -5.88 3.54
C GLU A 527 -38.93 -5.63 4.60
N VAL A 528 -39.16 -4.36 4.94
CA VAL A 528 -40.14 -3.94 5.95
C VAL A 528 -41.50 -3.60 5.33
N ALA A 529 -41.55 -3.44 4.01
CA ALA A 529 -42.75 -3.38 3.18
C ALA A 529 -42.36 -3.74 1.72
N PRO A 530 -43.28 -4.13 0.83
CA PRO A 530 -42.95 -4.44 -0.57
C PRO A 530 -42.10 -3.36 -1.23
N GLY A 531 -40.86 -3.69 -1.58
CA GLY A 531 -39.89 -2.76 -2.18
C GLY A 531 -39.19 -1.80 -1.20
N LYS A 532 -39.47 -1.86 0.11
CA LYS A 532 -38.85 -1.03 1.15
C LYS A 532 -37.91 -1.87 2.00
N TYR A 533 -36.61 -1.56 1.96
CA TYR A 533 -35.58 -2.27 2.71
C TYR A 533 -34.92 -1.38 3.75
N GLU A 534 -34.77 -1.90 4.97
CA GLU A 534 -33.95 -1.26 6.01
C GLU A 534 -32.64 -2.04 6.18
N THR A 535 -31.51 -1.33 6.21
CA THR A 535 -30.19 -1.93 6.45
C THR A 535 -29.80 -1.77 7.90
N THR A 536 -29.60 -2.89 8.58
CA THR A 536 -29.03 -2.92 9.94
C THR A 536 -27.62 -3.45 9.89
N THR A 537 -26.74 -2.90 10.72
CA THR A 537 -25.35 -3.36 10.83
C THR A 537 -25.08 -3.87 12.24
N GLN A 538 -24.35 -4.99 12.33
CA GLN A 538 -24.00 -5.61 13.60
C GLN A 538 -22.59 -6.19 13.51
N TRP A 539 -21.77 -5.94 14.54
CA TRP A 539 -20.48 -6.61 14.72
C TRP A 539 -20.73 -8.03 15.28
N ILE A 540 -20.18 -9.03 14.61
CA ILE A 540 -20.32 -10.44 14.97
C ILE A 540 -18.97 -10.98 15.42
N ASP A 541 -18.91 -11.49 16.65
CA ASP A 541 -17.72 -12.18 17.20
C ASP A 541 -17.48 -13.52 16.50
N VAL A 542 -16.21 -13.76 16.15
CA VAL A 542 -15.76 -14.99 15.48
C VAL A 542 -14.40 -15.43 16.02
N ASP A 543 -14.06 -16.69 15.77
CA ASP A 543 -12.75 -17.22 16.10
C ASP A 543 -11.65 -16.51 15.29
N LYS A 544 -10.44 -16.44 15.86
CA LYS A 544 -9.27 -15.84 15.20
C LYS A 544 -8.71 -16.68 14.04
N THR A 545 -9.37 -17.77 13.66
CA THR A 545 -9.02 -18.59 12.50
C THR A 545 -10.15 -18.53 11.49
N LEU A 546 -9.84 -18.08 10.27
CA LEU A 546 -10.76 -18.05 9.15
C LEU A 546 -10.34 -19.10 8.12
N TYR A 547 -11.32 -19.77 7.52
CA TYR A 547 -11.10 -20.90 6.61
C TYR A 547 -11.50 -20.54 5.19
N ALA A 548 -10.60 -20.69 4.22
CA ALA A 548 -10.97 -20.59 2.82
C ALA A 548 -11.70 -21.87 2.35
N SER A 549 -12.53 -21.73 1.33
CA SER A 549 -13.08 -22.85 0.57
C SER A 549 -12.87 -22.62 -0.93
N TRP A 550 -12.77 -23.70 -1.68
CA TRP A 550 -12.35 -23.66 -3.09
C TRP A 550 -13.33 -24.41 -3.97
N GLN A 551 -13.74 -23.79 -5.06
CA GLN A 551 -14.43 -24.46 -6.16
C GLN A 551 -13.36 -24.99 -7.11
N LYS A 552 -13.32 -26.31 -7.32
CA LYS A 552 -12.46 -26.92 -8.32
C LYS A 552 -12.91 -26.47 -9.72
N SER A 553 -11.96 -26.09 -10.56
CA SER A 553 -12.20 -25.76 -11.96
C SER A 553 -12.18 -27.04 -12.81
N ASP A 554 -13.35 -27.41 -13.30
CA ASP A 554 -13.58 -28.56 -14.16
C ASP A 554 -14.62 -28.20 -15.25
N LYS A 555 -14.88 -29.13 -16.17
CA LYS A 555 -15.88 -28.92 -17.23
C LYS A 555 -17.30 -28.66 -16.68
N ASP A 556 -17.62 -29.11 -15.47
CA ASP A 556 -18.94 -28.89 -14.86
C ASP A 556 -19.06 -27.55 -14.14
N THR A 557 -17.94 -26.85 -13.94
CA THR A 557 -17.88 -25.57 -13.21
C THR A 557 -18.72 -24.46 -13.84
N LEU A 558 -18.94 -24.54 -15.16
CA LEU A 558 -19.72 -23.58 -15.93
C LEU A 558 -21.15 -24.06 -16.24
N ALA A 559 -21.49 -25.30 -15.89
CA ALA A 559 -22.76 -25.91 -16.26
C ALA A 559 -24.01 -25.18 -15.71
N PRO A 560 -23.99 -24.60 -14.49
CA PRO A 560 -25.09 -23.74 -14.04
C PRO A 560 -25.23 -22.46 -14.88
N GLN A 561 -24.11 -21.82 -15.26
CA GLN A 561 -24.11 -20.64 -16.11
C GLN A 561 -24.62 -20.96 -17.52
N GLU A 562 -24.27 -22.13 -18.06
CA GLU A 562 -24.76 -22.64 -19.35
C GLU A 562 -26.29 -22.78 -19.36
N GLN A 563 -26.88 -23.24 -18.25
CA GLN A 563 -28.33 -23.43 -18.13
C GLN A 563 -29.14 -22.14 -17.99
N GLN A 564 -28.51 -20.98 -17.75
CA GLN A 564 -29.23 -19.71 -17.69
C GLN A 564 -29.91 -19.33 -19.01
N VAL A 565 -29.40 -19.85 -20.13
CA VAL A 565 -30.02 -19.71 -21.44
C VAL A 565 -30.55 -21.09 -21.84
N PRO A 566 -31.87 -21.33 -21.78
CA PRO A 566 -32.46 -22.61 -22.15
C PRO A 566 -32.12 -22.95 -23.60
N THR A 567 -31.39 -24.05 -23.79
CA THR A 567 -31.03 -24.57 -25.11
C THR A 567 -31.49 -26.02 -25.26
N ASP A 568 -31.81 -26.42 -26.48
CA ASP A 568 -32.07 -27.81 -26.80
C ASP A 568 -30.77 -28.61 -26.99
N SER A 569 -30.90 -29.91 -27.27
CA SER A 569 -29.75 -30.79 -27.51
C SER A 569 -28.89 -30.41 -28.73
N THR A 570 -29.36 -29.49 -29.57
CA THR A 570 -28.63 -28.98 -30.74
C THR A 570 -27.96 -27.63 -30.48
N GLY A 571 -28.11 -27.09 -29.25
CA GLY A 571 -27.58 -25.79 -28.84
C GLY A 571 -28.43 -24.60 -29.31
N GLU A 572 -29.65 -24.83 -29.79
CA GLU A 572 -30.58 -23.77 -30.16
C GLU A 572 -31.33 -23.25 -28.94
N VAL A 573 -31.46 -21.91 -28.83
CA VAL A 573 -32.18 -21.26 -27.73
C VAL A 573 -33.68 -21.55 -27.84
N THR A 574 -34.24 -22.22 -26.83
CA THR A 574 -35.65 -22.63 -26.79
C THR A 574 -36.58 -21.50 -26.35
N ASP A 575 -36.05 -20.47 -25.70
CA ASP A 575 -36.81 -19.27 -25.32
C ASP A 575 -36.99 -18.34 -26.53
N THR A 576 -38.00 -18.62 -27.34
CA THR A 576 -38.33 -17.83 -28.54
C THR A 576 -39.14 -16.57 -28.25
N ALA A 577 -39.66 -16.41 -27.03
CA ALA A 577 -40.52 -15.28 -26.66
C ALA A 577 -39.70 -14.07 -26.18
N ASN A 578 -38.62 -14.32 -25.44
CA ASN A 578 -37.85 -13.27 -24.80
C ASN A 578 -36.67 -12.77 -25.64
N TYR A 579 -36.25 -13.47 -26.70
CA TYR A 579 -35.08 -13.09 -27.51
C TYR A 579 -35.35 -13.05 -29.02
N THR A 580 -34.75 -12.08 -29.70
CA THR A 580 -34.89 -11.91 -31.17
C THR A 580 -34.30 -13.10 -31.93
N ALA A 581 -34.90 -13.44 -33.08
CA ALA A 581 -34.44 -14.56 -33.90
C ALA A 581 -32.97 -14.43 -34.34
N ALA A 582 -32.53 -13.23 -34.72
CA ALA A 582 -31.14 -12.98 -35.12
C ALA A 582 -30.16 -13.18 -33.96
N SER A 583 -30.50 -12.70 -32.77
CA SER A 583 -29.64 -12.86 -31.59
C SER A 583 -29.54 -14.31 -31.11
N ARG A 584 -30.63 -15.08 -31.18
CA ARG A 584 -30.62 -16.52 -30.88
C ARG A 584 -29.71 -17.30 -31.83
N ALA A 585 -29.73 -16.97 -33.12
CA ALA A 585 -28.83 -17.58 -34.11
C ALA A 585 -27.36 -17.22 -33.86
N ALA A 586 -27.08 -15.96 -33.50
CA ALA A 586 -25.74 -15.50 -33.14
C ALA A 586 -25.22 -16.21 -31.87
N TYR A 587 -26.06 -16.28 -30.83
CA TYR A 587 -25.77 -17.03 -29.60
C TYR A 587 -25.50 -18.50 -29.91
N ALA A 588 -26.38 -19.20 -30.63
CA ALA A 588 -26.23 -20.62 -30.92
C ALA A 588 -24.91 -20.92 -31.66
N LYS A 589 -24.49 -20.02 -32.56
CA LYS A 589 -23.19 -20.12 -33.24
C LYS A 589 -22.02 -19.98 -32.25
N ALA A 590 -22.04 -18.95 -31.41
CA ALA A 590 -20.99 -18.70 -30.43
C ALA A 590 -20.95 -19.80 -29.36
N TYR A 591 -22.10 -20.27 -28.90
CA TYR A 591 -22.24 -21.33 -27.90
C TYR A 591 -21.74 -22.68 -28.44
N LYS A 592 -21.98 -23.01 -29.72
CA LYS A 592 -21.38 -24.19 -30.37
C LYS A 592 -19.84 -24.11 -30.43
N ALA A 593 -19.29 -22.93 -30.70
CA ALA A 593 -17.85 -22.72 -30.69
C ALA A 593 -17.27 -22.88 -29.29
N TYR A 594 -17.94 -22.30 -28.28
CA TYR A 594 -17.62 -22.48 -26.86
C TYR A 594 -17.62 -23.96 -26.45
N LEU A 595 -18.66 -24.73 -26.79
CA LEU A 595 -18.72 -26.16 -26.48
C LEU A 595 -17.59 -26.94 -27.16
N ALA A 596 -17.31 -26.65 -28.42
CA ALA A 596 -16.20 -27.29 -29.14
C ALA A 596 -14.82 -26.98 -28.53
N HIS A 597 -14.63 -25.76 -28.03
CA HIS A 597 -13.41 -25.37 -27.33
C HIS A 597 -13.33 -26.04 -25.95
N LYS A 598 -14.43 -26.04 -25.19
CA LYS A 598 -14.57 -26.74 -23.91
C LYS A 598 -14.23 -28.24 -24.02
N ASP A 599 -14.59 -28.88 -25.14
CA ASP A 599 -14.26 -30.28 -25.40
C ASP A 599 -12.75 -30.50 -25.63
N GLN A 600 -12.05 -29.52 -26.20
CA GLN A 600 -10.61 -29.58 -26.48
C GLN A 600 -9.74 -29.29 -25.25
N LEU A 601 -10.28 -28.60 -24.25
CA LEU A 601 -9.54 -28.20 -23.05
C LEU A 601 -9.65 -29.22 -21.92
N GLY A 602 -8.71 -29.13 -20.98
CA GLY A 602 -8.65 -29.91 -19.77
C GLY A 602 -8.03 -31.30 -19.89
N THR A 603 -7.92 -31.98 -18.75
CA THR A 603 -7.37 -33.34 -18.66
C THR A 603 -8.39 -34.41 -19.06
N SER A 604 -7.97 -35.68 -19.14
CA SER A 604 -8.87 -36.83 -19.36
C SER A 604 -9.99 -36.92 -18.32
N ASP A 605 -9.74 -36.40 -17.12
CA ASP A 605 -10.68 -36.41 -16.00
C ASP A 605 -11.53 -35.12 -15.94
N GLY A 606 -11.40 -34.24 -16.94
CA GLY A 606 -12.20 -33.03 -17.10
C GLY A 606 -11.73 -31.83 -16.26
N GLU A 607 -10.54 -31.89 -15.65
CA GLU A 607 -9.96 -30.78 -14.88
C GLU A 607 -9.46 -29.67 -15.81
N LEU A 608 -9.64 -28.42 -15.41
CA LEU A 608 -9.19 -27.23 -16.14
C LEU A 608 -8.14 -26.47 -15.33
N THR A 609 -7.18 -25.88 -16.01
CA THR A 609 -6.32 -24.83 -15.42
C THR A 609 -7.14 -23.56 -15.15
N ALA A 610 -6.61 -22.65 -14.31
CA ALA A 610 -7.27 -21.38 -14.01
C ALA A 610 -7.49 -20.53 -15.28
N ASP A 611 -6.51 -20.51 -16.19
CA ASP A 611 -6.59 -19.74 -17.43
C ASP A 611 -7.60 -20.34 -18.43
N GLU A 612 -7.65 -21.68 -18.55
CA GLU A 612 -8.65 -22.36 -19.37
C GLU A 612 -10.07 -22.10 -18.85
N ALA A 613 -10.28 -22.21 -17.55
CA ALA A 613 -11.58 -21.95 -16.93
C ALA A 613 -12.00 -20.48 -17.09
N ALA A 614 -11.07 -19.53 -16.90
CA ALA A 614 -11.33 -18.11 -17.11
C ALA A 614 -11.64 -17.80 -18.58
N THR A 615 -10.94 -18.43 -19.52
CA THR A 615 -11.18 -18.30 -20.97
C THR A 615 -12.58 -18.80 -21.32
N LEU A 616 -12.94 -20.00 -20.88
CA LEU A 616 -14.27 -20.58 -21.10
C LEU A 616 -15.38 -19.73 -20.46
N GLN A 617 -15.18 -19.20 -19.25
CA GLN A 617 -16.13 -18.30 -18.62
C GLN A 617 -16.30 -17.00 -19.42
N ALA A 618 -15.23 -16.43 -19.95
CA ALA A 618 -15.27 -15.23 -20.79
C ALA A 618 -15.99 -15.50 -22.12
N GLU A 619 -15.71 -16.62 -22.78
CA GLU A 619 -16.38 -17.05 -24.01
C GLU A 619 -17.87 -17.27 -23.81
N LEU A 620 -18.27 -17.96 -22.74
CA LEU A 620 -19.67 -18.16 -22.39
C LEU A 620 -20.37 -16.83 -22.11
N THR A 621 -19.71 -15.92 -21.37
CA THR A 621 -20.25 -14.59 -21.09
C THR A 621 -20.42 -13.76 -22.37
N ALA A 622 -19.43 -13.80 -23.26
CA ALA A 622 -19.47 -13.13 -24.55
C ALA A 622 -20.56 -13.69 -25.46
N ALA A 623 -20.72 -15.02 -25.50
CA ALA A 623 -21.81 -15.67 -26.22
C ALA A 623 -23.16 -15.20 -25.67
N GLN A 624 -23.36 -15.27 -24.36
CA GLN A 624 -24.60 -14.83 -23.70
C GLN A 624 -24.90 -13.35 -23.93
N ALA A 625 -23.89 -12.48 -24.03
CA ALA A 625 -24.04 -11.05 -24.31
C ALA A 625 -24.57 -10.76 -25.74
N LEU A 626 -24.46 -11.72 -26.67
CA LEU A 626 -25.04 -11.59 -28.03
C LEU A 626 -26.57 -11.62 -28.03
N LEU A 627 -27.19 -12.14 -26.97
CA LEU A 627 -28.64 -12.21 -26.85
C LEU A 627 -29.24 -10.81 -26.70
N VAL A 628 -30.21 -10.51 -27.57
CA VAL A 628 -30.95 -9.25 -27.58
C VAL A 628 -32.39 -9.56 -27.21
N GLN A 629 -32.83 -9.00 -26.08
CA GLN A 629 -34.18 -9.24 -25.58
C GLN A 629 -35.24 -8.50 -26.42
N THR A 630 -36.42 -9.10 -26.52
CA THR A 630 -37.61 -8.42 -27.05
C THR A 630 -38.06 -7.34 -26.08
N THR A 631 -38.70 -6.28 -26.59
CA THR A 631 -39.11 -5.13 -25.78
C THR A 631 -40.62 -4.87 -25.88
N PRO A 632 -41.47 -5.78 -25.37
CA PRO A 632 -42.92 -5.65 -25.47
C PRO A 632 -43.50 -4.54 -24.58
N VAL A 633 -42.76 -4.09 -23.55
CA VAL A 633 -43.27 -3.19 -22.52
C VAL A 633 -43.04 -1.74 -22.95
N LYS A 634 -44.10 -0.92 -22.97
CA LYS A 634 -44.01 0.50 -23.28
C LYS A 634 -43.80 1.30 -22.00
N VAL A 635 -42.75 2.11 -21.95
CA VAL A 635 -42.54 3.08 -20.86
C VAL A 635 -43.14 4.41 -21.30
N ILE A 636 -44.18 4.84 -20.59
CA ILE A 636 -44.93 6.06 -20.90
C ILE A 636 -44.39 7.23 -20.08
N ARG A 637 -44.10 8.35 -20.74
CA ARG A 637 -43.76 9.62 -20.09
C ARG A 637 -45.03 10.45 -19.86
N LEU A 638 -45.23 10.88 -18.62
CA LEU A 638 -46.32 11.77 -18.21
C LEU A 638 -45.75 13.07 -17.65
N VAL A 639 -46.42 14.20 -17.89
CA VAL A 639 -45.97 15.54 -17.48
C VAL A 639 -47.07 16.29 -16.71
N ASN A 640 -46.67 17.00 -15.66
CA ASN A 640 -47.52 17.95 -14.92
C ASN A 640 -46.68 19.17 -14.47
N GLY A 641 -46.88 20.31 -15.13
CA GLY A 641 -46.04 21.49 -14.92
C GLY A 641 -44.58 21.21 -15.32
N ALA A 642 -43.64 21.37 -14.37
CA ALA A 642 -42.22 21.09 -14.56
C ALA A 642 -41.81 19.65 -14.18
N LYS A 643 -42.80 18.81 -13.79
CA LYS A 643 -42.59 17.46 -13.28
C LYS A 643 -42.87 16.41 -14.35
N HIS A 644 -42.08 15.34 -14.37
CA HIS A 644 -42.18 14.21 -15.31
C HIS A 644 -42.11 12.87 -14.57
N LEU A 645 -42.93 11.91 -14.99
CA LEU A 645 -42.93 10.55 -14.46
C LEU A 645 -42.88 9.53 -15.60
N TYR A 646 -42.26 8.38 -15.32
CA TYR A 646 -42.15 7.26 -16.24
C TYR A 646 -42.85 6.05 -15.63
N SER A 647 -43.80 5.48 -16.38
CA SER A 647 -44.64 4.39 -15.88
C SER A 647 -44.93 3.35 -16.95
N THR A 648 -45.00 2.09 -16.52
CA THR A 648 -45.53 0.97 -17.31
C THR A 648 -46.91 0.50 -16.83
N ASP A 649 -47.35 0.95 -15.66
CA ASP A 649 -48.64 0.57 -15.07
C ASP A 649 -49.78 1.44 -15.60
N VAL A 650 -50.69 0.81 -16.34
CA VAL A 650 -51.89 1.46 -16.87
C VAL A 650 -52.78 2.05 -15.76
N LYS A 651 -52.80 1.46 -14.56
CA LYS A 651 -53.57 2.00 -13.43
C LYS A 651 -52.95 3.28 -12.89
N GLU A 652 -51.63 3.30 -12.68
CA GLU A 652 -50.88 4.49 -12.29
C GLU A 652 -51.07 5.60 -13.33
N GLN A 653 -50.92 5.29 -14.62
CA GLN A 653 -51.12 6.24 -15.72
C GLN A 653 -52.53 6.85 -15.71
N ASN A 654 -53.57 6.01 -15.53
CA ASN A 654 -54.95 6.48 -15.46
C ASN A 654 -55.21 7.34 -14.22
N PHE A 655 -54.66 6.96 -13.07
CA PHE A 655 -54.75 7.75 -11.85
C PHE A 655 -54.11 9.13 -12.02
N LEU A 656 -52.89 9.18 -12.56
CA LEU A 656 -52.18 10.44 -12.83
C LEU A 656 -52.94 11.32 -13.82
N LYS A 657 -53.46 10.73 -14.91
CA LYS A 657 -54.28 11.44 -15.90
C LYS A 657 -55.52 12.07 -15.27
N ASN A 658 -56.21 11.33 -14.40
CA ASN A 658 -57.39 11.83 -13.68
C ASN A 658 -57.05 12.94 -12.66
N ASN A 659 -55.77 13.05 -12.28
CA ASN A 659 -55.26 14.08 -11.37
C ASN A 659 -54.42 15.15 -12.10
N GLY A 660 -54.71 15.41 -13.38
CA GLY A 660 -54.17 16.56 -14.12
C GLY A 660 -52.85 16.34 -14.85
N TRP A 661 -52.29 15.14 -14.84
CA TRP A 661 -51.10 14.82 -15.65
C TRP A 661 -51.47 14.59 -17.12
N LYS A 662 -50.59 15.01 -18.03
CA LYS A 662 -50.72 14.81 -19.48
C LYS A 662 -49.80 13.68 -19.94
N VAL A 663 -50.31 12.78 -20.78
CA VAL A 663 -49.50 11.71 -21.40
C VAL A 663 -48.77 12.29 -22.61
N GLU A 664 -47.44 12.21 -22.62
CA GLU A 664 -46.61 12.64 -23.76
C GLU A 664 -46.37 11.51 -24.76
N GLY A 665 -46.52 10.26 -24.34
CA GLY A 665 -46.42 9.08 -25.19
C GLY A 665 -45.31 8.13 -24.75
N VAL A 666 -44.88 7.25 -25.67
CA VAL A 666 -43.85 6.24 -25.41
C VAL A 666 -42.48 6.93 -25.43
N ALA A 667 -41.78 6.90 -24.29
CA ALA A 667 -40.41 7.40 -24.21
C ALA A 667 -39.41 6.38 -24.77
N PHE A 668 -39.59 5.12 -24.41
CA PHE A 668 -38.80 3.97 -24.87
C PHE A 668 -39.52 2.66 -24.52
N TYR A 669 -38.97 1.55 -24.99
CA TYR A 669 -39.49 0.20 -24.80
C TYR A 669 -38.55 -0.60 -23.88
N ALA A 670 -39.15 -1.29 -22.92
CA ALA A 670 -38.53 -2.13 -21.90
C ALA A 670 -38.87 -3.62 -22.13
N THR A 671 -38.19 -4.52 -21.42
CA THR A 671 -38.45 -5.96 -21.50
C THR A 671 -39.45 -6.46 -20.44
N ASP A 672 -39.86 -7.71 -20.55
CA ASP A 672 -40.71 -8.36 -19.56
C ASP A 672 -39.91 -8.69 -18.29
N LYS A 673 -40.53 -8.55 -17.11
CA LYS A 673 -39.90 -8.86 -15.82
C LYS A 673 -39.44 -10.33 -15.68
N THR A 674 -40.04 -11.23 -16.46
CA THR A 674 -39.72 -12.66 -16.49
C THR A 674 -38.63 -12.99 -17.51
N ALA A 675 -38.21 -12.02 -18.33
CA ALA A 675 -37.14 -12.22 -19.29
C ALA A 675 -35.81 -12.50 -18.56
N PRO A 676 -35.13 -13.63 -18.84
CA PRO A 676 -33.89 -14.00 -18.17
C PRO A 676 -32.81 -12.93 -18.39
N LYS A 677 -32.11 -12.52 -17.33
CA LYS A 677 -31.06 -11.47 -17.34
C LYS A 677 -31.54 -10.05 -17.64
N SER A 678 -32.82 -9.75 -17.44
CA SER A 678 -33.31 -8.37 -17.46
C SER A 678 -32.82 -7.59 -16.22
N THR A 679 -32.56 -6.28 -16.38
CA THR A 679 -32.02 -5.43 -15.30
C THR A 679 -33.13 -4.58 -14.68
N PRO A 680 -33.40 -4.64 -13.36
CA PRO A 680 -34.42 -3.81 -12.74
C PRO A 680 -34.05 -2.33 -12.77
N VAL A 681 -35.02 -1.46 -13.09
CA VAL A 681 -34.89 -0.01 -13.01
C VAL A 681 -35.71 0.49 -11.82
N TYR A 682 -35.02 1.04 -10.83
CA TYR A 682 -35.59 1.59 -9.60
C TYR A 682 -36.03 3.04 -9.83
N ARG A 683 -37.13 3.45 -9.21
CA ARG A 683 -37.55 4.85 -9.14
C ARG A 683 -37.36 5.36 -7.72
N LEU A 684 -36.57 6.42 -7.57
CA LEU A 684 -36.33 7.09 -6.30
C LEU A 684 -37.09 8.42 -6.27
N ARG A 685 -37.63 8.79 -5.11
CA ARG A 685 -38.33 10.06 -4.87
C ARG A 685 -37.60 10.86 -3.80
N ASN A 686 -37.24 12.10 -4.11
CA ASN A 686 -36.66 13.02 -3.14
C ASN A 686 -37.76 13.52 -2.18
N THR A 687 -37.56 13.37 -0.88
CA THR A 687 -38.54 13.75 0.15
C THR A 687 -38.61 15.25 0.39
N ALA A 688 -37.57 16.00 0.02
CA ALA A 688 -37.50 17.44 0.22
C ALA A 688 -38.26 18.22 -0.87
N ASP A 689 -38.21 17.77 -2.13
CA ASP A 689 -38.77 18.52 -3.26
C ASP A 689 -39.66 17.69 -4.22
N GLY A 690 -39.85 16.41 -3.93
CA GLY A 690 -40.67 15.48 -4.71
C GLY A 690 -40.15 15.26 -6.13
N SER A 691 -38.85 15.45 -6.40
CA SER A 691 -38.23 15.06 -7.68
C SER A 691 -37.95 13.56 -7.75
N HIS A 692 -37.99 12.99 -8.95
CA HIS A 692 -37.70 11.57 -9.16
C HIS A 692 -36.37 11.34 -9.88
N LEU A 693 -35.80 10.16 -9.63
CA LEU A 693 -34.62 9.63 -10.28
C LEU A 693 -34.83 8.16 -10.66
N LEU A 694 -34.31 7.74 -11.82
CA LEU A 694 -34.32 6.35 -12.27
C LEU A 694 -32.89 5.82 -12.28
N SER A 695 -32.68 4.62 -11.73
CA SER A 695 -31.37 3.99 -11.69
C SER A 695 -31.43 2.47 -11.83
N THR A 696 -30.42 1.88 -12.46
CA THR A 696 -30.13 0.44 -12.41
C THR A 696 -28.99 0.09 -11.46
N ASP A 697 -28.31 1.10 -10.90
CA ASP A 697 -27.17 0.90 -10.01
C ASP A 697 -27.65 0.71 -8.56
N ALA A 698 -27.53 -0.53 -8.08
CA ALA A 698 -27.89 -0.89 -6.71
C ALA A 698 -27.10 -0.08 -5.66
N ASN A 699 -25.88 0.38 -5.98
CA ASN A 699 -25.10 1.23 -5.09
C ASN A 699 -25.60 2.68 -5.09
N GLU A 700 -25.98 3.25 -6.24
CA GLU A 700 -26.62 4.58 -6.31
C GLU A 700 -27.92 4.59 -5.49
N VAL A 701 -28.75 3.56 -5.64
CA VAL A 701 -29.97 3.35 -4.83
C VAL A 701 -29.64 3.27 -3.34
N LYS A 702 -28.67 2.43 -2.95
CA LYS A 702 -28.25 2.27 -1.55
C LYS A 702 -27.73 3.56 -0.92
N VAL A 703 -26.94 4.36 -1.64
CA VAL A 703 -26.35 5.60 -1.12
C VAL A 703 -27.41 6.69 -1.02
N LEU A 704 -28.25 6.87 -2.04
CA LEU A 704 -29.26 7.92 -2.04
C LEU A 704 -30.34 7.69 -0.96
N THR A 705 -30.70 6.44 -0.70
CA THR A 705 -31.66 6.06 0.34
C THR A 705 -31.15 6.22 1.78
N GLN A 706 -29.85 6.47 1.98
CA GLN A 706 -29.30 6.89 3.27
C GLN A 706 -29.51 8.39 3.54
N GLY A 707 -29.87 9.16 2.51
CA GLY A 707 -30.14 10.60 2.57
C GLY A 707 -31.62 10.91 2.39
N SER A 708 -31.92 12.01 1.70
CA SER A 708 -33.29 12.51 1.49
C SER A 708 -34.03 11.86 0.31
N TRP A 709 -33.67 10.65 -0.11
CA TRP A 709 -34.36 9.93 -1.18
C TRP A 709 -35.05 8.68 -0.64
N GLU A 710 -36.25 8.41 -1.13
CA GLU A 710 -37.03 7.21 -0.87
C GLU A 710 -37.02 6.31 -2.10
N ASP A 711 -36.80 5.01 -1.92
CA ASP A 711 -36.96 4.01 -2.99
C ASP A 711 -38.44 3.64 -3.15
N GLU A 712 -39.01 3.92 -4.33
CA GLU A 712 -40.38 3.55 -4.71
C GLU A 712 -40.45 2.17 -5.37
N GLY A 713 -39.30 1.51 -5.56
CA GLY A 713 -39.18 0.16 -6.10
C GLY A 713 -38.99 0.11 -7.62
N VAL A 714 -39.08 -1.12 -8.15
CA VAL A 714 -38.83 -1.41 -9.58
C VAL A 714 -40.04 -1.01 -10.43
N VAL A 715 -39.82 -0.08 -11.35
CA VAL A 715 -40.88 0.45 -12.24
C VAL A 715 -40.91 -0.20 -13.63
N PHE A 716 -39.78 -0.74 -14.09
CA PHE A 716 -39.66 -1.55 -15.30
C PHE A 716 -38.30 -2.25 -15.35
N TYR A 717 -38.07 -3.05 -16.40
CA TYR A 717 -36.86 -3.83 -16.59
C TYR A 717 -36.16 -3.44 -17.89
N ALA A 718 -34.90 -3.01 -17.78
CA ALA A 718 -34.05 -2.70 -18.91
C ALA A 718 -33.64 -3.97 -19.67
N PRO A 719 -33.74 -4.00 -21.01
CA PRO A 719 -33.41 -5.16 -21.84
C PRO A 719 -31.91 -5.42 -21.94
N GLN A 720 -31.50 -6.68 -21.81
CA GLN A 720 -30.16 -7.13 -22.20
C GLN A 720 -29.98 -7.01 -23.73
N GLY A 721 -28.82 -6.52 -24.15
CA GLY A 721 -28.41 -6.48 -25.56
C GLY A 721 -29.04 -5.34 -26.35
N ALA A 722 -29.81 -4.45 -25.70
CA ALA A 722 -30.28 -3.23 -26.35
C ALA A 722 -29.14 -2.22 -26.52
N THR A 723 -29.12 -1.54 -27.66
CA THR A 723 -28.06 -0.59 -28.03
C THR A 723 -28.46 0.87 -27.83
N ASP A 724 -29.75 1.16 -27.63
CA ASP A 724 -30.19 2.54 -27.43
C ASP A 724 -29.93 2.96 -25.99
N SER A 725 -28.94 3.84 -25.84
CA SER A 725 -28.60 4.45 -24.55
C SER A 725 -29.70 5.42 -24.12
N VAL A 726 -30.21 5.24 -22.90
CA VAL A 726 -31.09 6.23 -22.26
C VAL A 726 -30.21 7.22 -21.50
N LYS A 727 -30.36 8.49 -21.87
CA LYS A 727 -29.62 9.62 -21.29
C LYS A 727 -30.47 10.34 -20.25
N ARG A 728 -29.86 10.73 -19.14
CA ARG A 728 -30.49 11.55 -18.08
C ARG A 728 -30.06 13.02 -18.24
N PHE A 729 -30.99 13.95 -18.14
CA PHE A 729 -30.71 15.39 -18.17
C PHE A 729 -31.67 16.18 -17.28
N TRP A 730 -31.21 17.28 -16.71
CA TRP A 730 -31.96 18.07 -15.73
C TRP A 730 -31.55 19.54 -15.79
N LYS A 731 -32.35 20.38 -15.13
CA LYS A 731 -32.02 21.78 -14.84
C LYS A 731 -32.19 22.02 -13.33
N ALA A 732 -31.40 22.92 -12.76
CA ALA A 732 -31.51 23.26 -11.33
C ALA A 732 -32.96 23.63 -10.96
N GLY A 733 -33.52 22.94 -9.96
CA GLY A 733 -34.91 23.10 -9.53
C GLY A 733 -35.98 22.41 -10.41
N SER A 734 -35.59 21.49 -11.29
CA SER A 734 -36.51 20.71 -12.15
C SER A 734 -36.30 19.20 -11.99
N GLU A 735 -37.21 18.41 -12.57
CA GLU A 735 -37.14 16.94 -12.55
C GLU A 735 -36.11 16.38 -13.54
N HIS A 736 -35.57 15.19 -13.25
CA HIS A 736 -34.71 14.48 -14.19
C HIS A 736 -35.54 13.92 -15.35
N LEU A 737 -35.12 14.22 -16.56
CA LEU A 737 -35.67 13.67 -17.80
C LEU A 737 -34.77 12.56 -18.33
N TYR A 738 -35.42 11.57 -18.92
CA TYR A 738 -34.82 10.38 -19.52
C TYR A 738 -35.28 10.25 -20.96
N THR A 739 -34.34 10.10 -21.89
CA THR A 739 -34.65 9.90 -23.31
C THR A 739 -33.69 8.93 -24.00
N ALA A 740 -34.23 8.10 -24.89
CA ALA A 740 -33.46 7.32 -25.86
C ALA A 740 -33.25 8.10 -27.17
N ASP A 741 -33.81 9.31 -27.31
CA ASP A 741 -33.59 10.16 -28.48
C ASP A 741 -32.37 11.08 -28.28
N LEU A 742 -31.26 10.70 -28.93
CA LEU A 742 -30.03 11.47 -28.85
C LEU A 742 -30.16 12.90 -29.40
N ASN A 743 -31.11 13.15 -30.32
CA ASN A 743 -31.36 14.51 -30.82
C ASN A 743 -32.08 15.36 -29.77
N GLU A 744 -33.05 14.80 -29.03
CA GLU A 744 -33.71 15.46 -27.90
C GLU A 744 -32.67 15.80 -26.82
N TYR A 745 -31.84 14.82 -26.43
CA TYR A 745 -30.79 15.02 -25.43
C TYR A 745 -29.80 16.12 -25.86
N LYS A 746 -29.25 16.03 -27.09
CA LYS A 746 -28.29 17.01 -27.61
C LYS A 746 -28.89 18.40 -27.70
N TYR A 747 -30.13 18.52 -28.19
CA TYR A 747 -30.79 19.83 -28.27
C TYR A 747 -30.93 20.46 -26.89
N ASN A 748 -31.39 19.70 -25.89
CA ASN A 748 -31.62 20.24 -24.55
C ASN A 748 -30.31 20.62 -23.83
N THR A 749 -29.29 19.79 -23.92
CA THR A 749 -28.00 20.03 -23.25
C THR A 749 -27.15 21.10 -23.92
N THR A 750 -27.21 21.24 -25.25
CA THR A 750 -26.38 22.21 -25.98
C THR A 750 -27.06 23.54 -26.26
N LYS A 751 -28.39 23.57 -26.40
CA LYS A 751 -29.13 24.79 -26.80
C LYS A 751 -30.11 25.30 -25.75
N ALA A 752 -30.67 24.43 -24.90
CA ALA A 752 -31.68 24.82 -23.91
C ALA A 752 -31.12 24.99 -22.48
N GLY A 753 -29.80 24.84 -22.29
CA GLY A 753 -29.12 25.08 -21.02
C GLY A 753 -29.37 24.02 -19.94
N TRP A 754 -29.65 22.77 -20.34
CA TRP A 754 -29.79 21.63 -19.42
C TRP A 754 -28.43 20.98 -19.16
N THR A 755 -28.25 20.43 -17.96
CA THR A 755 -27.12 19.56 -17.61
C THR A 755 -27.51 18.12 -17.91
N GLY A 756 -26.59 17.30 -18.38
CA GLY A 756 -26.89 15.90 -18.71
C GLY A 756 -25.76 14.96 -18.35
N ASP A 757 -26.14 13.74 -18.01
CA ASP A 757 -25.23 12.62 -17.84
C ASP A 757 -25.05 11.86 -19.16
N ASP A 758 -24.09 10.95 -19.17
CA ASP A 758 -23.96 9.95 -20.23
C ASP A 758 -25.07 8.89 -20.12
N THR A 759 -24.76 7.61 -20.32
CA THR A 759 -25.77 6.54 -20.34
C THR A 759 -26.08 6.12 -18.91
N VAL A 760 -27.35 6.23 -18.51
CA VAL A 760 -27.81 5.77 -17.18
C VAL A 760 -28.24 4.31 -17.24
N PHE A 761 -28.92 3.92 -18.32
CA PHE A 761 -29.25 2.53 -18.63
C PHE A 761 -29.54 2.38 -20.13
N VAL A 762 -29.77 1.15 -20.59
CA VAL A 762 -30.16 0.85 -21.97
C VAL A 762 -31.64 0.52 -22.06
N ALA A 763 -32.28 0.91 -23.16
CA ALA A 763 -33.64 0.55 -23.52
C ALA A 763 -33.71 0.42 -25.05
N ALA A 764 -34.90 0.22 -25.62
CA ALA A 764 -35.07 0.30 -27.08
C ALA A 764 -35.89 1.54 -27.47
N LYS A 765 -35.40 2.30 -28.45
CA LYS A 765 -36.12 3.46 -29.00
C LYS A 765 -37.36 3.04 -29.78
N THR A 766 -37.29 1.89 -30.45
CA THR A 766 -38.40 1.25 -31.16
C THR A 766 -38.67 -0.14 -30.58
N GLN A 767 -39.89 -0.65 -30.79
CA GLN A 767 -40.24 -1.97 -30.30
C GLN A 767 -39.43 -3.05 -31.03
N VAL A 768 -38.65 -3.83 -30.28
CA VAL A 768 -37.87 -4.97 -30.75
C VAL A 768 -38.73 -6.21 -30.58
N LYS A 769 -38.93 -6.95 -31.68
CA LYS A 769 -39.79 -8.14 -31.74
C LYS A 769 -39.01 -9.43 -31.92
#